data_AF-A0A2T1DF07-F1
#
_entry.id   AF-A0A2T1DF07-F1
#
_cell.length_a   1.000
_cell.length_b   1.000
_cell.length_c   1.000
_cell.angle_alpha   90.00
_cell.angle_beta   90.00
_cell.angle_gamma   90.00
#
_symmetry.space_group_name_H-M   'P 1'
#
loop_
_entity.id
_entity.type
_entity.pdbx_description
1 polymer ?
#
loop_
_entity_poly.entity_id
_entity_poly.type
_entity_poly.pdbx_seq_one_letter_code
_entity_poly.pdbx_strand_id
1 'polypeptide(L)'
;MIISLASLGAATFANQANHKEYWYRTITNVQTADFNMLSHTLPTKLSLTLINRDLEELQRTLDSNYGLFGMVVTDCKTPEPDCPNQKILYSSDSQREWKKQLSLEKLAGSPYSILRNPPPIATESEFSDARDRTWEATGKTNSGQIIGRVYYMRGIPPSFWAEYQQWFSKLPNSLFLGSGAQKYYALTVSLFGASGLAAFGFIEWLLYRKRTEKRQAQKERKQLLKQLEQVRQQLRERLRQVSALIAQREEFLSELTAYQQQEKQTTQQLGQMTTQLEDQLAQQKQLAQQRQSEMLEKAFSTLREENEQNKGTISNLQEQIAQARTQVQDGNTKNVEALQQQLKAVQQRNQAVHAQGREYKIMIGRLHGEIAESERKQRETEQLVGFLRTQLEIVERREQDADRKREEMEKTIDVLNQEKEGGKQDLQVLEKRIEELRQKDELRQKDELRQKEALDGLLNDFERSVLNCLQGSLKFQTERWRVHTQFDVSQRREIRQVTDFIVVSQSCVFIIEAKYYVGEIWAEGDVRNMPWICQETSRRKPIKSSGGENPYKQVLGYTDNMRSRVGSDRAGGRIGVYGVVVFPEDADVSRLQSEIGGYYRVTTLDRLVQVIQDIEINLFNQTQHQFSLLSVEQLNDLVCKKPVKPIKS
;
A
#
# COMPACT_ATOMS: atom_id res chain seq x y z
N MET A 1 21.40 -9.48 -6.96
CA MET A 1 22.76 -10.03 -6.68
C MET A 1 22.77 -11.57 -6.54
N ILE A 2 21.95 -12.19 -5.68
CA ILE A 2 21.94 -13.66 -5.49
C ILE A 2 21.64 -14.44 -6.78
N ILE A 3 20.69 -13.96 -7.59
CA ILE A 3 20.31 -14.62 -8.85
C ILE A 3 21.47 -14.62 -9.86
N SER A 4 22.22 -13.53 -9.91
CA SER A 4 23.40 -13.39 -10.78
C SER A 4 24.55 -14.29 -10.32
N LEU A 5 24.73 -14.47 -9.01
CA LEU A 5 25.71 -15.41 -8.45
C LEU A 5 25.31 -16.87 -8.72
N ALA A 6 24.02 -17.19 -8.57
CA ALA A 6 23.50 -18.52 -8.86
C ALA A 6 23.63 -18.88 -10.35
N SER A 7 23.40 -17.92 -11.25
CA SER A 7 23.56 -18.15 -12.68
C SER A 7 25.03 -18.34 -13.08
N LEU A 8 25.95 -17.56 -12.49
CA LEU A 8 27.39 -17.77 -12.70
C LEU A 8 27.87 -19.12 -12.16
N GLY A 9 27.34 -19.56 -11.01
CA GLY A 9 27.59 -20.89 -10.46
C GLY A 9 27.11 -22.01 -11.39
N ALA A 10 25.89 -21.88 -11.94
CA ALA A 10 25.36 -22.82 -12.91
C ALA A 10 26.20 -22.86 -14.20
N ALA A 11 26.63 -21.69 -14.69
CA ALA A 11 27.53 -21.59 -15.84
C ALA A 11 28.86 -22.30 -15.58
N THR A 12 29.46 -22.10 -14.41
CA THR A 12 30.72 -22.73 -14.01
C THR A 12 30.60 -24.26 -13.94
N PHE A 13 29.49 -24.76 -13.40
CA PHE A 13 29.22 -26.20 -13.36
C PHE A 13 29.03 -26.79 -14.76
N ALA A 14 28.27 -26.12 -15.63
CA ALA A 14 28.12 -26.53 -17.03
C ALA A 14 29.48 -26.54 -17.76
N ASN A 15 30.35 -25.58 -17.45
CA ASN A 15 31.70 -25.52 -18.01
C ASN A 15 32.61 -26.63 -17.55
N GLN A 16 32.49 -27.07 -16.30
CA GLN A 16 33.20 -28.24 -15.82
C GLN A 16 32.76 -29.51 -16.58
N ALA A 17 31.48 -29.64 -16.86
CA ALA A 17 30.97 -30.75 -17.69
C ALA A 17 31.51 -30.67 -19.13
N ASN A 18 31.45 -29.49 -19.76
CA ASN A 18 31.98 -29.26 -21.11
C ASN A 18 33.49 -29.53 -21.19
N HIS A 19 34.27 -29.12 -20.19
CA HIS A 19 35.70 -29.43 -20.08
C HIS A 19 35.93 -30.93 -20.06
N LYS A 20 35.17 -31.65 -19.22
CA LYS A 20 35.31 -33.10 -19.08
C LYS A 20 34.98 -33.80 -20.39
N GLU A 21 33.88 -33.41 -21.03
CA GLU A 21 33.48 -33.97 -22.32
C GLU A 21 34.52 -33.69 -23.41
N TYR A 22 35.01 -32.46 -23.52
CA TYR A 22 36.01 -32.11 -24.52
C TYR A 22 37.31 -32.92 -24.34
N TRP A 23 37.91 -32.92 -23.16
CA TRP A 23 39.22 -33.54 -22.95
C TRP A 23 39.18 -35.06 -22.83
N TYR A 24 38.23 -35.62 -22.08
CA TYR A 24 38.17 -37.06 -21.81
C TYR A 24 37.34 -37.85 -22.80
N ARG A 25 36.59 -37.18 -23.69
CA ARG A 25 35.82 -37.83 -24.76
C ARG A 25 36.34 -37.40 -26.11
N THR A 26 36.21 -36.12 -26.47
CA THR A 26 36.56 -35.66 -27.83
C THR A 26 38.05 -35.84 -28.14
N ILE A 27 38.94 -35.29 -27.32
CA ILE A 27 40.40 -35.40 -27.55
C ILE A 27 40.89 -36.85 -27.43
N THR A 28 40.35 -37.59 -26.47
CA THR A 28 40.72 -39.00 -26.28
C THR A 28 40.33 -39.83 -27.50
N ASN A 29 39.13 -39.65 -28.05
CA ASN A 29 38.68 -40.40 -29.22
C ASN A 29 39.48 -40.06 -30.48
N VAL A 30 39.82 -38.77 -30.66
CA VAL A 30 40.69 -38.33 -31.76
C VAL A 30 42.06 -38.99 -31.64
N GLN A 31 42.68 -38.97 -30.45
CA GLN A 31 43.96 -39.64 -30.22
C GLN A 31 43.89 -41.17 -30.41
N THR A 32 42.77 -41.82 -30.06
CA THR A 32 42.57 -43.25 -30.32
C THR A 32 42.61 -43.54 -31.82
N ALA A 33 41.90 -42.73 -32.62
CA ALA A 33 41.92 -42.85 -34.07
C ALA A 33 43.32 -42.59 -34.65
N ASP A 34 44.02 -41.54 -34.18
CA ASP A 34 45.39 -41.23 -34.59
C ASP A 34 46.35 -42.39 -34.27
N PHE A 35 46.27 -42.96 -33.07
CA PHE A 35 47.10 -44.09 -32.66
C PHE A 35 46.84 -45.32 -33.50
N ASN A 36 45.58 -45.55 -33.86
CA ASN A 36 45.20 -46.65 -34.74
C ASN A 36 45.82 -46.46 -36.13
N MET A 37 45.68 -45.29 -36.73
CA MET A 37 46.30 -44.98 -38.03
C MET A 37 47.83 -45.11 -37.97
N LEU A 38 48.45 -44.71 -36.86
CA LEU A 38 49.88 -44.82 -36.67
C LEU A 38 50.35 -46.26 -36.48
N SER A 39 49.60 -47.16 -35.83
CA SER A 39 50.05 -48.56 -35.70
C SER A 39 50.12 -49.30 -37.03
N HIS A 40 49.33 -48.89 -38.02
CA HIS A 40 49.41 -49.44 -39.37
C HIS A 40 50.62 -48.97 -40.19
N THR A 41 51.24 -47.84 -39.84
CA THR A 41 52.20 -47.16 -40.74
C THR A 41 53.55 -46.85 -40.08
N LEU A 42 53.51 -46.41 -38.83
CA LEU A 42 54.68 -45.96 -38.08
C LEU A 42 55.70 -47.07 -37.81
N PRO A 43 55.31 -48.31 -37.45
CA PRO A 43 56.28 -49.36 -37.11
C PRO A 43 57.19 -49.71 -38.28
N THR A 44 56.64 -49.76 -39.49
CA THR A 44 57.39 -50.00 -40.72
C THR A 44 58.41 -48.89 -40.96
N LYS A 45 57.96 -47.63 -40.91
CA LYS A 45 58.82 -46.46 -41.14
C LYS A 45 59.94 -46.37 -40.10
N LEU A 46 59.62 -46.52 -38.82
CA LEU A 46 60.61 -46.45 -37.73
C LEU A 46 61.57 -47.64 -37.75
N SER A 47 61.12 -48.83 -38.14
CA SER A 47 62.00 -49.98 -38.30
C SER A 47 63.02 -49.73 -39.42
N LEU A 48 62.58 -49.19 -40.57
CA LEU A 48 63.46 -48.84 -41.69
C LEU A 48 64.51 -47.80 -41.29
N THR A 49 64.10 -46.71 -40.62
CA THR A 49 65.05 -45.66 -40.21
C THR A 49 66.05 -46.16 -39.17
N LEU A 50 65.63 -47.03 -38.24
CA LEU A 50 66.54 -47.67 -37.28
C LEU A 50 67.54 -48.61 -37.97
N ILE A 51 67.08 -49.44 -38.91
CA ILE A 51 67.94 -50.38 -39.67
C ILE A 51 68.98 -49.62 -40.49
N ASN A 52 68.54 -48.56 -41.18
CA ASN A 52 69.40 -47.73 -42.03
C ASN A 52 70.26 -46.73 -41.25
N ARG A 53 70.08 -46.62 -39.93
CA ARG A 53 70.71 -45.63 -39.04
C ARG A 53 70.44 -44.18 -39.45
N ASP A 54 69.28 -43.91 -40.06
CA ASP A 54 68.82 -42.56 -40.40
C ASP A 54 68.11 -41.93 -39.20
N LEU A 55 68.91 -41.45 -38.26
CA LEU A 55 68.43 -40.91 -36.99
C LEU A 55 67.71 -39.56 -37.15
N GLU A 56 68.05 -38.80 -38.19
CA GLU A 56 67.41 -37.53 -38.49
C GLU A 56 65.97 -37.77 -38.96
N GLU A 57 65.76 -38.70 -39.90
CA GLU A 57 64.41 -39.03 -40.37
C GLU A 57 63.56 -39.68 -39.27
N LEU A 58 64.20 -40.47 -38.39
CA LEU A 58 63.55 -41.04 -37.22
C LEU A 58 62.99 -39.92 -36.32
N GLN A 59 63.84 -38.98 -35.91
CA GLN A 59 63.41 -37.90 -35.01
C GLN A 59 62.40 -36.98 -35.69
N ARG A 60 62.60 -36.62 -36.96
CA ARG A 60 61.63 -35.84 -37.76
C ARG A 60 60.26 -36.51 -37.83
N THR A 61 60.23 -37.84 -37.95
CA THR A 61 58.99 -38.62 -37.93
C THR A 61 58.32 -38.55 -36.56
N LEU A 62 59.08 -38.67 -35.47
CA LEU A 62 58.54 -38.54 -34.11
C LEU A 62 58.00 -37.13 -33.84
N ASP A 63 58.66 -36.09 -34.34
CA ASP A 63 58.28 -34.69 -34.08
C ASP A 63 57.15 -34.18 -34.98
N SER A 64 56.76 -34.95 -36.00
CA SER A 64 55.70 -34.59 -36.95
C SER A 64 54.31 -34.42 -36.35
N ASN A 65 54.10 -34.87 -35.10
CA ASN A 65 52.84 -34.68 -34.37
C ASN A 65 52.77 -33.36 -33.60
N TYR A 66 53.78 -32.50 -33.70
CA TYR A 66 53.88 -31.19 -33.03
C TYR A 66 53.65 -31.26 -31.51
N GLY A 67 53.99 -32.39 -30.90
CA GLY A 67 53.85 -32.65 -29.47
C GLY A 67 52.42 -32.84 -28.99
N LEU A 68 51.44 -33.08 -29.89
CA LEU A 68 50.02 -33.30 -29.53
C LEU A 68 49.82 -34.50 -28.61
N PHE A 69 50.58 -35.56 -28.86
CA PHE A 69 50.70 -36.79 -28.09
C PHE A 69 52.15 -37.27 -28.16
N GLY A 70 52.53 -38.23 -27.32
CA GLY A 70 53.89 -38.75 -27.27
C GLY A 70 54.10 -39.96 -28.16
N MET A 71 55.22 -40.00 -28.86
CA MET A 71 55.74 -41.21 -29.49
C MET A 71 57.11 -41.51 -28.88
N VAL A 72 57.31 -42.71 -28.34
CA VAL A 72 58.52 -43.07 -27.58
C VAL A 72 59.09 -44.39 -28.09
N VAL A 73 60.32 -44.35 -28.61
CA VAL A 73 61.04 -45.51 -29.12
C VAL A 73 61.93 -46.08 -28.04
N THR A 74 61.90 -47.40 -27.85
CA THR A 74 62.69 -48.14 -26.85
C THR A 74 63.45 -49.29 -27.48
N ASP A 75 64.47 -49.79 -26.78
CA ASP A 75 65.30 -50.94 -27.19
C ASP A 75 64.71 -52.31 -26.77
N CYS A 76 63.42 -52.38 -26.40
CA CYS A 76 62.83 -53.63 -25.95
C CYS A 76 62.82 -54.69 -27.07
N LYS A 77 63.40 -55.87 -26.79
CA LYS A 77 63.58 -56.96 -27.76
C LYS A 77 62.59 -58.11 -27.62
N THR A 78 61.60 -57.96 -26.75
CA THR A 78 60.66 -59.04 -26.42
C THR A 78 59.27 -58.70 -26.98
N PRO A 79 58.42 -59.70 -27.27
CA PRO A 79 57.01 -59.45 -27.65
C PRO A 79 56.07 -59.26 -26.44
N GLU A 80 56.46 -59.71 -25.25
CA GLU A 80 55.60 -59.72 -24.05
C GLU A 80 55.30 -58.30 -23.55
N PRO A 81 54.08 -57.98 -23.10
CA PRO A 81 53.74 -56.63 -22.64
C PRO A 81 54.73 -56.05 -21.62
N ASP A 82 55.21 -56.88 -20.69
CA ASP A 82 56.21 -56.48 -19.71
C ASP A 82 57.63 -56.50 -20.30
N CYS A 83 58.33 -55.37 -20.15
CA CYS A 83 59.71 -55.21 -20.60
C CYS A 83 60.49 -54.33 -19.61
N PRO A 84 60.82 -54.86 -18.43
CA PRO A 84 61.24 -54.06 -17.27
C PRO A 84 62.60 -53.37 -17.45
N ASN A 85 63.47 -53.92 -18.31
CA ASN A 85 64.83 -53.42 -18.52
C ASN A 85 65.01 -52.59 -19.80
N GLN A 86 63.92 -52.14 -20.42
CA GLN A 86 63.99 -51.32 -21.63
C GLN A 86 64.53 -49.90 -21.35
N LYS A 87 65.21 -49.32 -22.32
CA LYS A 87 65.70 -47.94 -22.33
C LYS A 87 64.97 -47.14 -23.38
N ILE A 88 64.66 -45.89 -23.04
CA ILE A 88 64.13 -44.92 -23.99
C ILE A 88 65.29 -44.47 -24.89
N LEU A 89 65.16 -44.70 -26.19
CA LEU A 89 66.13 -44.30 -27.19
C LEU A 89 65.80 -42.94 -27.78
N TYR A 90 64.54 -42.76 -28.19
CA TYR A 90 64.05 -41.53 -28.83
C TYR A 90 62.64 -41.22 -28.34
N SER A 91 62.27 -39.95 -28.40
CA SER A 91 60.90 -39.53 -28.12
C SER A 91 60.57 -38.23 -28.82
N SER A 92 59.29 -38.05 -29.16
CA SER A 92 58.82 -36.81 -29.76
C SER A 92 59.07 -35.61 -28.83
N ASP A 93 59.42 -34.46 -29.41
CA ASP A 93 59.63 -33.22 -28.68
C ASP A 93 58.30 -32.55 -28.30
N SER A 94 58.22 -32.02 -27.08
CA SER A 94 57.02 -31.36 -26.57
C SER A 94 57.27 -30.62 -25.27
N GLN A 95 56.65 -29.45 -25.11
CA GLN A 95 56.58 -28.70 -23.85
C GLN A 95 55.40 -29.13 -22.96
N ARG A 96 54.62 -30.14 -23.38
CA ARG A 96 53.42 -30.59 -22.67
C ARG A 96 53.74 -31.49 -21.49
N GLU A 97 52.78 -31.59 -20.56
CA GLU A 97 52.93 -32.34 -19.31
C GLU A 97 53.24 -33.83 -19.51
N TRP A 98 52.77 -34.46 -20.59
CA TRP A 98 53.08 -35.87 -20.86
C TRP A 98 54.59 -36.12 -20.99
N LYS A 99 55.33 -35.17 -21.57
CA LYS A 99 56.79 -35.24 -21.78
C LYS A 99 57.53 -35.02 -20.46
N LYS A 100 57.09 -34.03 -19.67
CA LYS A 100 57.69 -33.73 -18.35
C LYS A 100 57.57 -34.90 -17.38
N GLN A 101 56.53 -35.70 -17.53
CA GLN A 101 56.27 -36.85 -16.67
C GLN A 101 56.58 -38.19 -17.37
N LEU A 102 57.40 -38.19 -18.42
CA LEU A 102 57.82 -39.40 -19.13
C LEU A 102 58.68 -40.29 -18.22
N SER A 103 58.24 -41.52 -17.99
CA SER A 103 58.97 -42.54 -17.23
C SER A 103 58.69 -43.92 -17.78
N LEU A 104 59.58 -44.89 -17.52
CA LEU A 104 59.41 -46.28 -17.97
C LEU A 104 58.12 -46.92 -17.41
N GLU A 105 57.75 -46.60 -16.16
CA GLU A 105 56.51 -47.08 -15.53
C GLU A 105 55.26 -46.67 -16.30
N LYS A 106 55.24 -45.47 -16.88
CA LYS A 106 54.10 -45.00 -17.68
C LYS A 106 54.03 -45.64 -19.06
N LEU A 107 55.15 -46.14 -19.58
CA LEU A 107 55.17 -46.86 -20.85
C LEU A 107 54.50 -48.24 -20.71
N ALA A 108 54.63 -48.89 -19.55
CA ALA A 108 54.06 -50.23 -19.31
C ALA A 108 52.53 -50.30 -19.49
N GLY A 109 51.82 -49.19 -19.28
CA GLY A 109 50.37 -49.08 -19.49
C GLY A 109 49.95 -48.41 -20.80
N SER A 110 50.90 -48.09 -21.69
CA SER A 110 50.63 -47.36 -22.94
C SER A 110 50.55 -48.31 -24.14
N PRO A 111 49.66 -48.06 -25.12
CA PRO A 111 49.64 -48.80 -26.38
C PRO A 111 51.00 -48.75 -27.07
N TYR A 112 51.40 -49.84 -27.71
CA TYR A 112 52.66 -49.91 -28.43
C TYR A 112 52.57 -50.76 -29.69
N SER A 113 53.53 -50.52 -30.57
CA SER A 113 53.78 -51.36 -31.75
C SER A 113 55.22 -51.87 -31.72
N ILE A 114 55.41 -53.10 -32.18
CA ILE A 114 56.71 -53.77 -32.20
C ILE A 114 57.47 -53.35 -33.46
N LEU A 115 58.75 -52.98 -33.29
CA LEU A 115 59.68 -52.67 -34.37
C LEU A 115 60.50 -53.92 -34.70
N ARG A 116 60.59 -54.28 -35.97
CA ARG A 116 61.22 -55.55 -36.42
C ARG A 116 62.20 -55.33 -37.57
N ASN A 117 63.14 -56.26 -37.71
CA ASN A 117 63.99 -56.43 -38.89
C ASN A 117 63.79 -57.84 -39.48
N PRO A 118 63.19 -58.00 -40.68
CA PRO A 118 62.68 -56.95 -41.57
C PRO A 118 61.49 -56.17 -40.99
N PRO A 119 61.20 -54.97 -41.51
CA PRO A 119 60.08 -54.13 -41.04
C PRO A 119 58.72 -54.86 -41.07
N PRO A 120 57.84 -54.61 -40.10
CA PRO A 120 56.50 -55.20 -40.08
C PRO A 120 55.67 -54.72 -41.27
N ILE A 121 54.84 -55.61 -41.82
CA ILE A 121 53.96 -55.38 -42.99
C ILE A 121 52.50 -55.26 -42.54
N ALA A 122 52.12 -55.92 -41.45
CA ALA A 122 50.79 -55.87 -40.87
C ALA A 122 50.83 -55.30 -39.44
N THR A 123 49.78 -54.60 -39.02
CA THR A 123 49.63 -54.23 -37.61
C THR A 123 49.32 -55.47 -36.77
N GLU A 124 49.98 -55.62 -35.63
CA GLU A 124 49.79 -56.73 -34.68
C GLU A 124 48.73 -56.39 -33.62
N SER A 125 48.38 -55.10 -33.47
CA SER A 125 47.38 -54.64 -32.52
C SER A 125 46.72 -53.33 -32.95
N GLU A 126 45.46 -53.13 -32.57
CA GLU A 126 44.64 -52.00 -33.02
C GLU A 126 43.55 -51.64 -31.97
N PHE A 127 42.94 -50.47 -32.15
CA PHE A 127 41.67 -50.12 -31.50
C PHE A 127 40.52 -50.47 -32.45
N SER A 128 39.48 -51.14 -31.94
CA SER A 128 38.32 -51.53 -32.76
C SER A 128 37.40 -50.34 -33.08
N ASP A 129 37.24 -49.40 -32.14
CA ASP A 129 36.49 -48.14 -32.30
C ASP A 129 37.28 -46.95 -31.74
N ALA A 130 36.99 -45.74 -32.22
CA ALA A 130 37.57 -44.50 -31.70
C ALA A 130 37.28 -44.27 -30.21
N ARG A 131 36.25 -44.91 -29.64
CA ARG A 131 35.86 -44.79 -28.22
C ARG A 131 36.56 -45.82 -27.33
N ASP A 132 37.23 -46.81 -27.93
CA ASP A 132 37.82 -47.90 -27.17
C ASP A 132 39.05 -47.44 -26.41
N ARG A 133 39.27 -48.13 -25.29
CA ARG A 133 40.41 -47.90 -24.39
C ARG A 133 41.36 -49.07 -24.38
N THR A 134 40.95 -50.20 -24.94
CA THR A 134 41.69 -51.45 -25.00
C THR A 134 42.42 -51.56 -26.33
N TRP A 135 43.71 -51.88 -26.26
CA TRP A 135 44.54 -52.15 -27.43
C TRP A 135 44.50 -53.66 -27.67
N GLU A 136 43.86 -54.08 -28.75
CA GLU A 136 43.54 -55.48 -28.98
C GLU A 136 44.42 -56.08 -30.06
N ALA A 137 44.78 -57.36 -29.92
CA ALA A 137 45.59 -58.05 -30.91
C ALA A 137 44.77 -58.35 -32.17
N THR A 138 45.33 -58.08 -33.35
CA THR A 138 44.66 -58.36 -34.63
C THR A 138 44.77 -59.83 -35.07
N GLY A 139 45.56 -60.62 -34.35
CA GLY A 139 45.91 -61.99 -34.73
C GLY A 139 46.91 -62.11 -35.89
N LYS A 140 47.39 -60.98 -36.43
CA LYS A 140 48.41 -60.97 -37.49
C LYS A 140 49.81 -61.01 -36.86
N THR A 141 50.72 -61.76 -37.48
CA THR A 141 52.10 -61.92 -37.00
C THR A 141 53.10 -61.49 -38.07
N ASN A 142 54.12 -60.71 -37.71
CA ASN A 142 55.21 -60.37 -38.62
C ASN A 142 56.47 -61.20 -38.31
N SER A 143 57.19 -61.60 -39.35
CA SER A 143 58.51 -62.25 -39.23
C SER A 143 59.60 -61.23 -38.94
N GLY A 144 60.68 -61.66 -38.27
CA GLY A 144 61.87 -60.84 -38.08
C GLY A 144 62.26 -60.63 -36.62
N GLN A 145 63.51 -60.25 -36.42
CA GLN A 145 64.05 -59.94 -35.09
C GLN A 145 63.41 -58.67 -34.55
N ILE A 146 62.96 -58.70 -33.29
CA ILE A 146 62.48 -57.50 -32.60
C ILE A 146 63.68 -56.61 -32.28
N ILE A 147 63.63 -55.38 -32.79
CA ILE A 147 64.69 -54.38 -32.63
C ILE A 147 64.29 -53.24 -31.69
N GLY A 148 63.02 -53.17 -31.29
CA GLY A 148 62.52 -52.17 -30.35
C GLY A 148 60.99 -52.13 -30.27
N ARG A 149 60.47 -51.12 -29.58
CA ARG A 149 59.04 -50.78 -29.55
C ARG A 149 58.85 -49.28 -29.73
N VAL A 150 57.73 -48.90 -30.33
CA VAL A 150 57.22 -47.53 -30.29
C VAL A 150 55.95 -47.49 -29.44
N TYR A 151 55.96 -46.68 -28.38
CA TYR A 151 54.82 -46.44 -27.50
C TYR A 151 54.08 -45.17 -27.91
N TYR A 152 52.75 -45.20 -27.81
CA TYR A 152 51.85 -44.08 -28.04
C TYR A 152 51.32 -43.54 -26.70
N MET A 153 51.78 -42.36 -26.31
CA MET A 153 51.42 -41.74 -25.05
C MET A 153 50.35 -40.66 -25.23
N ARG A 154 49.23 -40.78 -24.51
CA ARG A 154 48.19 -39.76 -24.53
C ARG A 154 48.66 -38.46 -23.89
N GLY A 155 48.18 -37.34 -24.43
CA GLY A 155 48.39 -36.03 -23.80
C GLY A 155 47.67 -35.94 -22.46
N ILE A 156 48.30 -35.35 -21.45
CA ILE A 156 47.67 -35.10 -20.15
C ILE A 156 46.84 -33.81 -20.26
N PRO A 157 45.52 -33.85 -20.05
CA PRO A 157 44.68 -32.66 -20.13
C PRO A 157 45.00 -31.70 -18.97
N PRO A 158 44.88 -30.37 -19.18
CA PRO A 158 44.97 -29.42 -18.08
C PRO A 158 43.85 -29.66 -17.06
N SER A 159 44.07 -29.21 -15.82
CA SER A 159 42.98 -29.19 -14.85
C SER A 159 41.94 -28.14 -15.24
N PHE A 160 40.66 -28.44 -14.98
CA PHE A 160 39.56 -27.51 -15.27
C PHE A 160 39.84 -26.12 -14.70
N TRP A 161 40.26 -26.03 -13.44
CA TRP A 161 40.50 -24.73 -12.79
C TRP A 161 41.66 -23.96 -13.41
N ALA A 162 42.75 -24.63 -13.79
CA ALA A 162 43.87 -23.96 -14.45
C ALA A 162 43.45 -23.38 -15.81
N GLU A 163 42.74 -24.16 -16.62
CA GLU A 163 42.25 -23.69 -17.93
C GLU A 163 41.17 -22.63 -17.77
N TYR A 164 40.24 -22.79 -16.82
CA TYR A 164 39.15 -21.85 -16.58
C TYR A 164 39.64 -20.51 -16.05
N GLN A 165 40.63 -20.50 -15.15
CA GLN A 165 41.28 -19.27 -14.69
C GLN A 165 42.04 -18.58 -15.82
N GLN A 166 42.78 -19.33 -16.64
CA GLN A 166 43.47 -18.78 -17.80
C GLN A 166 42.50 -18.19 -18.84
N TRP A 167 41.35 -18.84 -19.04
CA TRP A 167 40.29 -18.34 -19.89
C TRP A 167 39.68 -17.05 -19.31
N PHE A 168 39.38 -17.03 -18.01
CA PHE A 168 38.80 -15.90 -17.31
C PHE A 168 39.75 -14.69 -17.26
N SER A 169 41.05 -14.92 -17.03
CA SER A 169 42.07 -13.86 -16.99
C SER A 169 42.29 -13.18 -18.35
N LYS A 170 41.81 -13.79 -19.44
CA LYS A 170 41.89 -13.27 -20.82
C LYS A 170 40.59 -12.59 -21.27
N LEU A 171 39.65 -12.35 -20.36
CA LEU A 171 38.45 -11.57 -20.66
C LEU A 171 38.81 -10.11 -21.00
N PRO A 172 38.11 -9.46 -21.96
CA PRO A 172 36.94 -9.96 -22.70
C PRO A 172 37.27 -10.79 -23.95
N ASN A 173 38.53 -10.82 -24.39
CA ASN A 173 38.94 -11.44 -25.67
C ASN A 173 38.56 -12.91 -25.76
N SER A 174 38.63 -13.64 -24.64
CA SER A 174 38.28 -15.07 -24.56
C SER A 174 36.77 -15.36 -24.73
N LEU A 175 35.89 -14.35 -24.69
CA LEU A 175 34.47 -14.50 -25.03
C LEU A 175 34.22 -14.66 -26.53
N PHE A 176 35.09 -14.08 -27.37
CA PHE A 176 34.89 -14.01 -28.81
C PHE A 176 35.89 -14.88 -29.59
N LEU A 177 37.11 -15.08 -29.05
CA LEU A 177 38.23 -15.71 -29.75
C LEU A 177 38.69 -17.04 -29.13
N GLY A 178 37.88 -17.65 -28.24
CA GLY A 178 38.22 -18.92 -27.60
C GLY A 178 38.35 -20.09 -28.59
N SER A 179 39.20 -21.07 -28.27
CA SER A 179 39.35 -22.33 -29.01
C SER A 179 39.16 -23.56 -28.09
N GLY A 180 38.90 -24.73 -28.67
CA GLY A 180 38.65 -25.96 -27.91
C GLY A 180 37.49 -25.83 -26.90
N ALA A 181 37.72 -26.26 -25.65
CA ALA A 181 36.74 -26.19 -24.57
C ALA A 181 36.29 -24.75 -24.24
N GLN A 182 37.14 -23.76 -24.46
CA GLN A 182 36.89 -22.36 -24.11
C GLN A 182 35.72 -21.73 -24.87
N LYS A 183 35.41 -22.21 -26.08
CA LYS A 183 34.23 -21.76 -26.85
C LYS A 183 32.93 -22.05 -26.08
N TYR A 184 32.87 -23.20 -25.44
CA TYR A 184 31.71 -23.58 -24.63
C TYR A 184 31.64 -22.77 -23.34
N TYR A 185 32.78 -22.35 -22.78
CA TYR A 185 32.80 -21.49 -21.59
C TYR A 185 32.19 -20.13 -21.85
N ALA A 186 32.55 -19.51 -22.98
CA ALA A 186 31.97 -18.25 -23.41
C ALA A 186 30.45 -18.38 -23.61
N LEU A 187 30.02 -19.40 -24.35
CA LEU A 187 28.60 -19.61 -24.66
C LEU A 187 27.76 -19.77 -23.40
N THR A 188 28.17 -20.64 -22.47
CA THR A 188 27.40 -20.89 -21.23
C THR A 188 27.39 -19.66 -20.34
N VAL A 189 28.52 -18.99 -20.13
CA VAL A 189 28.59 -17.79 -19.27
C VAL A 189 27.74 -16.67 -19.84
N SER A 190 27.73 -16.47 -21.16
CA SER A 190 26.84 -15.51 -21.82
C SER A 190 25.36 -15.87 -21.64
N LEU A 191 24.97 -17.12 -21.86
CA LEU A 191 23.58 -17.57 -21.75
C LEU A 191 23.05 -17.48 -20.31
N PHE A 192 23.81 -17.98 -19.34
CA PHE A 192 23.44 -17.93 -17.93
C PHE A 192 23.58 -16.50 -17.35
N GLY A 193 24.55 -15.72 -17.81
CA GLY A 193 24.70 -14.32 -17.44
C GLY A 193 23.50 -13.48 -17.89
N ALA A 194 23.13 -13.56 -19.17
CA ALA A 194 22.00 -12.82 -19.73
C ALA A 194 20.68 -13.23 -19.08
N SER A 195 20.43 -14.53 -18.90
CA SER A 195 19.20 -15.01 -18.24
C SER A 195 19.14 -14.61 -16.75
N GLY A 196 20.26 -14.67 -16.03
CA GLY A 196 20.33 -14.22 -14.64
C GLY A 196 20.05 -12.72 -14.47
N LEU A 197 20.57 -11.89 -15.39
CA LEU A 197 20.30 -10.45 -15.41
C LEU A 197 18.83 -10.15 -15.74
N ALA A 198 18.25 -10.84 -16.73
CA ALA A 198 16.85 -10.67 -17.09
C ALA A 198 15.90 -11.05 -15.93
N ALA A 199 16.17 -12.17 -15.25
CA ALA A 199 15.38 -12.60 -14.10
C ALA A 199 15.50 -11.61 -12.92
N PHE A 200 16.69 -11.08 -12.66
CA PHE A 200 16.90 -10.05 -11.65
C PHE A 200 16.11 -8.77 -11.98
N GLY A 201 16.21 -8.27 -13.21
CA GLY A 201 15.47 -7.10 -13.67
C GLY A 201 13.96 -7.27 -13.57
N PHE A 202 13.45 -8.45 -13.92
CA PHE A 202 12.01 -8.75 -13.81
C PHE A 202 11.50 -8.73 -12.36
N ILE A 203 12.28 -9.29 -11.42
CA ILE A 203 11.91 -9.28 -9.99
C ILE A 203 11.96 -7.87 -9.42
N GLU A 204 13.02 -7.11 -9.72
CA GLU A 204 13.10 -5.70 -9.29
C GLU A 204 11.94 -4.88 -9.84
N TRP A 205 11.54 -5.12 -11.09
CA TRP A 205 10.38 -4.47 -11.70
C TRP A 205 9.07 -4.82 -10.97
N LEU A 206 8.83 -6.10 -10.64
CA LEU A 206 7.67 -6.52 -9.86
C LEU A 206 7.63 -5.89 -8.46
N LEU A 207 8.77 -5.88 -7.76
CA LEU A 207 8.90 -5.27 -6.45
C LEU A 207 8.69 -3.75 -6.51
N TYR A 208 9.26 -3.10 -7.52
CA TYR A 208 9.06 -1.68 -7.78
C TYR A 208 7.58 -1.35 -7.99
N ARG A 209 6.89 -2.11 -8.85
CA ARG A 209 5.44 -1.96 -9.10
C ARG A 209 4.61 -2.11 -7.82
N LYS A 210 4.91 -3.12 -6.99
CA LYS A 210 4.20 -3.29 -5.70
C LYS A 210 4.41 -2.09 -4.76
N ARG A 211 5.62 -1.53 -4.73
CA ARG A 211 5.94 -0.34 -3.93
C ARG A 211 5.22 0.91 -4.44
N THR A 212 5.13 1.11 -5.74
CA THR A 212 4.45 2.28 -6.32
C THR A 212 2.93 2.21 -6.10
N GLU A 213 2.32 1.04 -6.29
CA GLU A 213 0.88 0.83 -6.01
C GLU A 213 0.55 1.13 -4.54
N LYS A 214 1.38 0.67 -3.59
CA LYS A 214 1.20 0.97 -2.16
C LYS A 214 1.30 2.47 -1.86
N ARG A 215 2.27 3.16 -2.49
CA ARG A 215 2.43 4.62 -2.33
C ARG A 215 1.25 5.40 -2.93
N GLN A 216 0.73 4.98 -4.07
CA GLN A 216 -0.46 5.59 -4.68
C GLN A 216 -1.70 5.40 -3.80
N ALA A 217 -1.96 4.19 -3.34
CA ALA A 217 -3.08 3.90 -2.43
C ALA A 217 -3.01 4.71 -1.13
N GLN A 218 -1.80 4.89 -0.56
CA GLN A 218 -1.62 5.73 0.63
C GLN A 218 -1.88 7.22 0.36
N LYS A 219 -1.51 7.72 -0.83
CA LYS A 219 -1.80 9.11 -1.23
C LYS A 219 -3.29 9.32 -1.43
N GLU A 220 -3.96 8.42 -2.14
CA GLU A 220 -5.41 8.47 -2.37
C GLU A 220 -6.18 8.46 -1.04
N ARG A 221 -5.81 7.57 -0.12
CA ARG A 221 -6.42 7.53 1.23
C ARG A 221 -6.23 8.84 2.00
N LYS A 222 -5.04 9.43 1.96
CA LYS A 222 -4.79 10.73 2.62
C LYS A 222 -5.62 11.86 1.99
N GLN A 223 -5.82 11.84 0.68
CA GLN A 223 -6.67 12.83 -0.02
C GLN A 223 -8.14 12.65 0.37
N LEU A 224 -8.65 11.43 0.36
CA LEU A 224 -10.04 11.12 0.76
C LEU A 224 -10.32 11.52 2.21
N LEU A 225 -9.39 11.26 3.14
CA LEU A 225 -9.54 11.68 4.53
C LEU A 225 -9.61 13.21 4.68
N LYS A 226 -8.78 13.94 3.93
CA LYS A 226 -8.82 15.42 3.91
C LYS A 226 -10.15 15.94 3.36
N GLN A 227 -10.64 15.35 2.26
CA GLN A 227 -11.93 15.72 1.67
C GLN A 227 -13.08 15.47 2.65
N LEU A 228 -13.08 14.33 3.34
CA LEU A 228 -14.09 14.00 4.34
C LEU A 228 -14.07 14.99 5.51
N GLU A 229 -12.89 15.43 5.96
CA GLU A 229 -12.77 16.44 7.02
C GLU A 229 -13.29 17.81 6.58
N GLN A 230 -12.99 18.23 5.34
CA GLN A 230 -13.50 19.47 4.75
C GLN A 230 -15.02 19.47 4.65
N VAL A 231 -15.63 18.40 4.13
CA VAL A 231 -17.10 18.28 4.04
C VAL A 231 -17.73 18.30 5.43
N ARG A 232 -17.14 17.62 6.43
CA ARG A 232 -17.63 17.68 7.81
C ARG A 232 -17.58 19.09 8.40
N GLN A 233 -16.53 19.86 8.11
CA GLN A 233 -16.43 21.25 8.56
C GLN A 233 -17.49 22.13 7.89
N GLN A 234 -17.65 22.03 6.56
CA GLN A 234 -18.68 22.75 5.84
C GLN A 234 -20.09 22.43 6.36
N LEU A 235 -20.39 21.15 6.62
CA LEU A 235 -21.69 20.76 7.18
C LEU A 235 -21.95 21.39 8.56
N ARG A 236 -20.93 21.48 9.41
CA ARG A 236 -21.04 22.10 10.74
C ARG A 236 -21.29 23.60 10.65
N GLU A 237 -20.62 24.29 9.73
CA GLU A 237 -20.86 25.71 9.49
C GLU A 237 -22.26 25.97 8.95
N ARG A 238 -22.72 25.17 7.98
CA ARG A 238 -24.10 25.26 7.46
C ARG A 238 -25.14 24.98 8.54
N LEU A 239 -24.91 23.98 9.40
CA LEU A 239 -25.79 23.69 10.54
C LEU A 239 -25.90 24.90 11.49
N ARG A 240 -24.78 25.57 11.78
CA ARG A 240 -24.79 26.80 12.59
C ARG A 240 -25.57 27.92 11.91
N GLN A 241 -25.36 28.13 10.61
CA GLN A 241 -26.10 29.14 9.84
C GLN A 241 -27.61 28.89 9.86
N VAL A 242 -28.05 27.66 9.61
CA VAL A 242 -29.47 27.29 9.69
C VAL A 242 -30.02 27.49 11.10
N SER A 243 -29.30 27.09 12.15
CA SER A 243 -29.76 27.30 13.53
C SER A 243 -29.90 28.78 13.89
N ALA A 244 -28.99 29.63 13.43
CA ALA A 244 -29.04 31.07 13.66
C ALA A 244 -30.22 31.72 12.93
N LEU A 245 -30.47 31.33 11.66
CA LEU A 245 -31.61 31.81 10.89
C LEU A 245 -32.96 31.36 11.48
N ILE A 246 -33.05 30.13 12.00
CA ILE A 246 -34.25 29.67 12.69
C ILE A 246 -34.50 30.49 13.95
N ALA A 247 -33.47 30.72 14.77
CA ALA A 247 -33.60 31.57 15.96
C ALA A 247 -34.02 33.00 15.61
N GLN A 248 -33.43 33.58 14.55
CA GLN A 248 -33.80 34.90 14.06
C GLN A 248 -35.25 34.94 13.53
N ARG A 249 -35.73 33.85 12.90
CA ARG A 249 -37.13 33.69 12.50
C ARG A 249 -38.07 33.64 13.68
N GLU A 250 -37.73 32.88 14.72
CA GLU A 250 -38.56 32.75 15.92
C GLU A 250 -38.63 34.08 16.68
N GLU A 251 -37.51 34.79 16.81
CA GLU A 251 -37.46 36.13 17.38
C GLU A 251 -38.34 37.10 16.58
N PHE A 252 -38.15 37.16 15.26
CA PHE A 252 -38.95 38.02 14.40
C PHE A 252 -40.45 37.69 14.43
N LEU A 253 -40.81 36.40 14.44
CA LEU A 253 -42.22 35.99 14.60
C LEU A 253 -42.79 36.40 15.95
N SER A 254 -42.00 36.29 17.02
CA SER A 254 -42.44 36.73 18.35
C SER A 254 -42.68 38.24 18.40
N GLU A 255 -41.77 39.04 17.80
CA GLU A 255 -41.94 40.49 17.68
C GLU A 255 -43.17 40.83 16.83
N LEU A 256 -43.35 40.16 15.69
CA LEU A 256 -44.49 40.39 14.81
C LEU A 256 -45.82 40.09 15.48
N THR A 257 -45.91 38.98 16.23
CA THR A 257 -47.14 38.63 16.97
C THR A 257 -47.46 39.63 18.08
N ALA A 258 -46.45 40.10 18.81
CA ALA A 258 -46.60 41.15 19.81
C ALA A 258 -47.08 42.46 19.15
N TYR A 259 -46.49 42.82 18.00
CA TYR A 259 -46.85 44.01 17.24
C TYR A 259 -48.27 43.93 16.68
N GLN A 260 -48.67 42.81 16.06
CA GLN A 260 -50.05 42.59 15.57
C GLN A 260 -51.08 42.66 16.69
N GLN A 261 -50.73 42.19 17.89
CA GLN A 261 -51.62 42.25 19.04
C GLN A 261 -51.77 43.69 19.55
N GLN A 262 -50.67 44.46 19.59
CA GLN A 262 -50.71 45.89 19.88
C GLN A 262 -51.49 46.67 18.82
N GLU A 263 -51.33 46.33 17.55
CA GLU A 263 -52.05 46.95 16.44
C GLU A 263 -53.55 46.66 16.54
N LYS A 264 -53.96 45.41 16.76
CA LYS A 264 -55.38 45.07 16.99
C LYS A 264 -55.98 45.85 18.14
N GLN A 265 -55.25 46.01 19.25
CA GLN A 265 -55.71 46.83 20.37
C GLN A 265 -55.85 48.31 19.97
N THR A 266 -54.87 48.84 19.24
CA THR A 266 -54.87 50.25 18.80
C THR A 266 -55.99 50.51 17.78
N THR A 267 -56.20 49.61 16.82
CA THR A 267 -57.28 49.68 15.82
C THR A 267 -58.64 49.50 16.46
N GLN A 268 -58.78 48.65 17.48
CA GLN A 268 -60.03 48.57 18.27
C GLN A 268 -60.29 49.86 19.05
N GLN A 269 -59.27 50.44 19.69
CA GLN A 269 -59.39 51.73 20.39
C GLN A 269 -59.72 52.88 19.43
N LEU A 270 -59.06 52.91 18.27
CA LEU A 270 -59.34 53.87 17.21
C LEU A 270 -60.74 53.70 16.65
N GLY A 271 -61.16 52.48 16.33
CA GLY A 271 -62.51 52.18 15.86
C GLY A 271 -63.57 52.65 16.85
N GLN A 272 -63.39 52.36 18.15
CA GLN A 272 -64.27 52.86 19.20
C GLN A 272 -64.29 54.40 19.25
N MET A 273 -63.14 55.07 19.16
CA MET A 273 -63.08 56.53 19.10
C MET A 273 -63.72 57.10 17.83
N THR A 274 -63.52 56.47 16.67
CA THR A 274 -64.12 56.92 15.41
C THR A 274 -65.63 56.78 15.46
N THR A 275 -66.18 55.65 15.93
CA THR A 275 -67.63 55.50 16.12
C THR A 275 -68.18 56.50 17.13
N GLN A 276 -67.47 56.74 18.25
CA GLN A 276 -67.87 57.77 19.21
C GLN A 276 -67.87 59.18 18.60
N LEU A 277 -66.88 59.52 17.78
CA LEU A 277 -66.82 60.80 17.10
C LEU A 277 -67.89 60.94 16.02
N GLU A 278 -68.17 59.87 15.25
CA GLU A 278 -69.24 59.84 14.26
C GLU A 278 -70.62 60.01 14.91
N ASP A 279 -70.86 59.31 16.02
CA ASP A 279 -72.08 59.46 16.82
C ASP A 279 -72.22 60.87 17.40
N GLN A 280 -71.13 61.45 17.92
CA GLN A 280 -71.11 62.84 18.38
C GLN A 280 -71.39 63.83 17.25
N LEU A 281 -70.85 63.60 16.06
CA LEU A 281 -71.07 64.44 14.89
C LEU A 281 -72.53 64.35 14.41
N ALA A 282 -73.09 63.13 14.35
CA ALA A 282 -74.47 62.90 13.98
C ALA A 282 -75.44 63.55 15.00
N GLN A 283 -75.15 63.40 16.29
CA GLN A 283 -75.92 64.02 17.37
C GLN A 283 -75.86 65.55 17.31
N GLN A 284 -74.68 66.14 17.05
CA GLN A 284 -74.55 67.59 16.87
C GLN A 284 -75.29 68.11 15.64
N LYS A 285 -75.21 67.40 14.50
CA LYS A 285 -75.97 67.78 13.29
C LYS A 285 -77.48 67.77 13.56
N GLN A 286 -77.98 66.75 14.25
CA GLN A 286 -79.39 66.65 14.60
C GLN A 286 -79.83 67.75 15.58
N LEU A 287 -78.99 68.07 16.59
CA LEU A 287 -79.24 69.17 17.54
C LEU A 287 -79.20 70.55 16.88
N ALA A 288 -78.27 70.78 15.96
CA ALA A 288 -78.17 72.01 15.20
C ALA A 288 -79.41 72.19 14.30
N GLN A 289 -79.85 71.11 13.64
CA GLN A 289 -81.01 71.12 12.77
C GLN A 289 -82.32 71.31 13.55
N GLN A 290 -82.45 70.69 14.73
CA GLN A 290 -83.56 70.94 15.66
C GLN A 290 -83.59 72.40 16.16
N ARG A 291 -82.47 72.94 16.63
CA ARG A 291 -82.39 74.35 17.07
C ARG A 291 -82.71 75.32 15.95
N GLN A 292 -82.25 75.02 14.74
CA GLN A 292 -82.57 75.82 13.56
C GLN A 292 -84.08 75.78 13.26
N SER A 293 -84.72 74.61 13.36
CA SER A 293 -86.18 74.49 13.18
C SER A 293 -86.98 75.18 14.29
N GLU A 294 -86.60 75.05 15.57
CA GLU A 294 -87.27 75.73 16.69
C GLU A 294 -87.12 77.26 16.60
N MET A 295 -85.95 77.76 16.20
CA MET A 295 -85.75 79.20 15.99
C MET A 295 -86.53 79.71 14.79
N LEU A 296 -86.60 78.95 13.69
CA LEU A 296 -87.43 79.31 12.53
C LEU A 296 -88.92 79.36 12.94
N GLU A 297 -89.37 78.37 13.71
CA GLU A 297 -90.76 78.26 14.18
C GLU A 297 -91.14 79.40 15.14
N LYS A 298 -90.24 79.78 16.07
CA LYS A 298 -90.40 80.97 16.91
C LYS A 298 -90.39 82.28 16.12
N ALA A 299 -89.53 82.41 15.11
CA ALA A 299 -89.52 83.58 14.25
C ALA A 299 -90.83 83.69 13.43
N PHE A 300 -91.34 82.57 12.91
CA PHE A 300 -92.60 82.51 12.19
C PHE A 300 -93.82 82.77 13.08
N SER A 301 -93.84 82.29 14.33
CA SER A 301 -94.95 82.55 15.27
C SER A 301 -95.04 84.03 15.64
N THR A 302 -93.89 84.68 15.89
CA THR A 302 -93.81 86.10 16.22
C THR A 302 -94.25 86.99 15.05
N LEU A 303 -93.82 86.64 13.82
CA LEU A 303 -94.27 87.31 12.59
C LEU A 303 -95.77 87.14 12.31
N ARG A 304 -96.36 86.00 12.70
CA ARG A 304 -97.79 85.71 12.49
C ARG A 304 -98.68 86.52 13.43
N GLU A 305 -98.29 86.68 14.69
CA GLU A 305 -98.98 87.54 15.66
C GLU A 305 -98.95 89.02 15.25
N GLU A 306 -97.80 89.53 14.79
CA GLU A 306 -97.69 90.92 14.33
C GLU A 306 -98.45 91.21 13.03
N ASN A 307 -98.54 90.24 12.10
CA ASN A 307 -99.29 90.42 10.86
C ASN A 307 -100.80 90.51 11.11
N GLU A 308 -101.34 89.72 12.04
CA GLU A 308 -102.74 89.82 12.47
C GLU A 308 -103.03 91.16 13.17
N GLN A 309 -102.09 91.64 13.98
CA GLN A 309 -102.20 92.95 14.65
C GLN A 309 -102.16 94.12 13.65
N ASN A 310 -101.31 94.03 12.62
CA ASN A 310 -101.24 95.02 11.54
C ASN A 310 -102.47 95.00 10.62
N LYS A 311 -103.06 93.83 10.37
CA LYS A 311 -104.31 93.69 9.59
C LYS A 311 -105.50 94.37 10.27
N GLY A 312 -105.64 94.21 11.59
CA GLY A 312 -106.66 94.90 12.38
C GLY A 312 -106.48 96.43 12.39
N THR A 313 -105.23 96.90 12.35
CA THR A 313 -104.93 98.34 12.34
C THR A 313 -105.24 99.00 10.98
N ILE A 314 -105.00 98.31 9.87
CA ILE A 314 -105.30 98.82 8.51
C ILE A 314 -106.81 98.89 8.26
N SER A 315 -107.59 97.92 8.78
CA SER A 315 -109.05 97.95 8.68
C SER A 315 -109.65 99.15 9.40
N ASN A 316 -109.09 99.52 10.57
CA ASN A 316 -109.55 100.66 11.37
C ASN A 316 -109.16 102.02 10.72
N LEU A 317 -108.01 102.08 10.03
CA LEU A 317 -107.57 103.27 9.28
C LEU A 317 -108.36 103.50 7.97
N GLN A 318 -108.80 102.43 7.30
CA GLN A 318 -109.66 102.55 6.11
C GLN A 318 -111.06 103.05 6.46
N GLU A 319 -111.57 102.67 7.64
CA GLU A 319 -112.88 103.13 8.14
C GLU A 319 -112.86 104.63 8.51
N GLN A 320 -111.75 105.12 9.08
CA GLN A 320 -111.57 106.54 9.41
C GLN A 320 -111.44 107.44 8.17
N ILE A 321 -110.81 106.96 7.09
CA ILE A 321 -110.68 107.72 5.83
C ILE A 321 -112.00 107.77 5.05
N ALA A 322 -112.85 106.74 5.17
CA ALA A 322 -114.18 106.72 4.54
C ALA A 322 -115.16 107.70 5.21
N GLN A 323 -115.10 107.84 6.54
CA GLN A 323 -115.96 108.76 7.29
C GLN A 323 -115.57 110.24 7.12
N ALA A 324 -114.29 110.54 6.88
CA ALA A 324 -113.81 111.91 6.73
C ALA A 324 -114.19 112.59 5.38
N ARG A 325 -114.76 111.85 4.42
CA ARG A 325 -115.07 112.39 3.08
C ARG A 325 -116.49 112.90 2.87
N THR A 326 -117.41 112.76 3.84
CA THR A 326 -118.85 113.04 3.61
C THR A 326 -119.51 114.10 4.49
N GLN A 327 -118.79 114.84 5.36
CA GLN A 327 -119.38 115.98 6.08
C GLN A 327 -118.42 117.19 6.10
N VAL A 328 -118.69 118.22 5.27
CA VAL A 328 -119.23 119.56 5.64
C VAL A 328 -118.18 120.43 6.36
N GLN A 329 -117.62 121.48 5.75
CA GLN A 329 -118.25 122.79 5.49
C GLN A 329 -118.81 123.46 6.76
N ASP A 330 -117.94 123.77 7.73
CA ASP A 330 -117.90 125.09 8.38
C ASP A 330 -116.67 125.20 9.28
N GLY A 331 -116.09 126.41 9.34
CA GLY A 331 -114.76 126.65 9.90
C GLY A 331 -114.63 126.22 11.37
N ASN A 332 -113.60 125.41 11.67
CA ASN A 332 -113.03 125.42 13.01
C ASN A 332 -111.62 124.83 13.13
N THR A 333 -110.87 125.48 14.00
CA THR A 333 -109.44 125.39 14.31
C THR A 333 -109.14 124.20 15.24
N LYS A 334 -109.47 122.96 14.83
CA LYS A 334 -109.15 121.73 15.58
C LYS A 334 -108.31 120.69 14.83
N ASN A 335 -107.97 120.94 13.57
CA ASN A 335 -107.23 119.98 12.73
C ASN A 335 -105.70 119.99 12.90
N VAL A 336 -105.13 120.93 13.65
CA VAL A 336 -103.66 121.02 13.82
C VAL A 336 -103.15 120.15 15.00
N GLU A 337 -103.93 119.99 16.07
CA GLU A 337 -103.51 119.19 17.24
C GLU A 337 -103.60 117.66 16.99
N ALA A 338 -104.55 117.19 16.18
CA ALA A 338 -104.69 115.78 15.83
C ALA A 338 -103.54 115.27 14.93
N LEU A 339 -103.08 116.10 13.99
CA LEU A 339 -101.95 115.79 13.12
C LEU A 339 -100.61 115.79 13.89
N GLN A 340 -100.49 116.62 14.93
CA GLN A 340 -99.29 116.67 15.77
C GLN A 340 -99.17 115.45 16.71
N GLN A 341 -100.29 114.91 17.18
CA GLN A 341 -100.32 113.65 17.94
C GLN A 341 -100.02 112.43 17.05
N GLN A 342 -100.52 112.40 15.81
CA GLN A 342 -100.22 111.32 14.86
C GLN A 342 -98.73 111.29 14.45
N LEU A 343 -98.09 112.44 14.27
CA LEU A 343 -96.67 112.49 13.92
C LEU A 343 -95.77 111.93 15.03
N LYS A 344 -96.10 112.21 16.30
CA LYS A 344 -95.39 111.64 17.47
C LYS A 344 -95.58 110.12 17.57
N ALA A 345 -96.79 109.62 17.32
CA ALA A 345 -97.06 108.18 17.34
C ALA A 345 -96.30 107.44 16.23
N VAL A 346 -96.23 108.01 15.03
CA VAL A 346 -95.46 107.44 13.91
C VAL A 346 -93.95 107.49 14.16
N GLN A 347 -93.43 108.56 14.78
CA GLN A 347 -92.02 108.65 15.16
C GLN A 347 -91.63 107.62 16.22
N GLN A 348 -92.46 107.38 17.23
CA GLN A 348 -92.23 106.31 18.22
C GLN A 348 -92.28 104.92 17.58
N ARG A 349 -93.17 104.70 16.61
CA ARG A 349 -93.27 103.43 15.87
C ARG A 349 -92.03 103.17 15.02
N ASN A 350 -91.51 104.18 14.33
CA ASN A 350 -90.28 104.05 13.55
C ASN A 350 -89.06 103.76 14.45
N GLN A 351 -89.00 104.33 15.65
CA GLN A 351 -87.93 104.04 16.60
C GLN A 351 -88.01 102.59 17.15
N ALA A 352 -89.22 102.07 17.39
CA ALA A 352 -89.42 100.67 17.79
C ALA A 352 -89.01 99.68 16.69
N VAL A 353 -89.39 99.95 15.44
CA VAL A 353 -88.98 99.12 14.27
C VAL A 353 -87.47 99.16 14.04
N HIS A 354 -86.82 100.32 14.22
CA HIS A 354 -85.35 100.41 14.15
C HIS A 354 -84.64 99.73 15.32
N ALA A 355 -85.25 99.67 16.51
CA ALA A 355 -84.73 98.90 17.64
C ALA A 355 -84.79 97.38 17.36
N GLN A 356 -85.92 96.88 16.85
CA GLN A 356 -86.07 95.47 16.42
C GLN A 356 -85.11 95.11 15.27
N GLY A 357 -84.94 96.00 14.28
CA GLY A 357 -83.98 95.79 13.19
C GLY A 357 -82.53 95.62 13.67
N ARG A 358 -82.17 96.24 14.81
CA ARG A 358 -80.86 96.03 15.45
C ARG A 358 -80.78 94.69 16.18
N GLU A 359 -81.84 94.26 16.85
CA GLU A 359 -81.87 92.94 17.51
C GLU A 359 -81.80 91.79 16.51
N TYR A 360 -82.55 91.86 15.40
CA TYR A 360 -82.44 90.86 14.33
C TYR A 360 -81.05 90.84 13.69
N LYS A 361 -80.41 92.01 13.53
CA LYS A 361 -79.03 92.08 13.02
C LYS A 361 -78.02 91.43 13.98
N ILE A 362 -78.20 91.59 15.29
CA ILE A 362 -77.36 90.94 16.31
C ILE A 362 -77.60 89.42 16.31
N MET A 363 -78.86 88.99 16.19
CA MET A 363 -79.22 87.56 16.15
C MET A 363 -78.66 86.86 14.91
N ILE A 364 -78.79 87.47 13.73
CA ILE A 364 -78.20 86.96 12.48
C ILE A 364 -76.67 86.91 12.59
N GLY A 365 -76.04 87.89 13.25
CA GLY A 365 -74.61 87.88 13.51
C GLY A 365 -74.17 86.72 14.40
N ARG A 366 -74.94 86.40 15.45
CA ARG A 366 -74.68 85.26 16.34
C ARG A 366 -74.82 83.92 15.60
N LEU A 367 -75.87 83.77 14.79
CA LEU A 367 -76.10 82.57 13.97
C LEU A 367 -74.99 82.33 12.94
N HIS A 368 -74.52 83.39 12.27
CA HIS A 368 -73.37 83.26 11.36
C HIS A 368 -72.09 82.86 12.12
N GLY A 369 -71.90 83.35 13.35
CA GLY A 369 -70.78 82.95 14.21
C GLY A 369 -70.83 81.46 14.57
N GLU A 370 -72.00 80.96 14.98
CA GLU A 370 -72.19 79.55 15.35
C GLU A 370 -72.06 78.60 14.14
N ILE A 371 -72.57 79.00 12.97
CA ILE A 371 -72.39 78.23 11.73
C ILE A 371 -70.90 78.18 11.33
N ALA A 372 -70.21 79.32 11.37
CA ALA A 372 -68.78 79.37 11.06
C ALA A 372 -67.94 78.52 12.04
N GLU A 373 -68.32 78.47 13.32
CA GLU A 373 -67.67 77.61 14.32
C GLU A 373 -67.95 76.13 14.06
N SER A 374 -69.20 75.77 13.70
CA SER A 374 -69.58 74.40 13.34
C SER A 374 -68.83 73.92 12.08
N GLU A 375 -68.71 74.77 11.06
CA GLU A 375 -67.96 74.45 9.84
C GLU A 375 -66.47 74.27 10.12
N ARG A 376 -65.89 75.06 11.03
CA ARG A 376 -64.48 74.88 11.45
C ARG A 376 -64.27 73.54 12.13
N LYS A 377 -65.13 73.17 13.10
CA LYS A 377 -65.06 71.87 13.79
C LYS A 377 -65.25 70.70 12.82
N GLN A 378 -66.13 70.84 11.83
CA GLN A 378 -66.31 69.81 10.80
C GLN A 378 -65.04 69.63 9.96
N ARG A 379 -64.40 70.72 9.52
CA ARG A 379 -63.12 70.65 8.77
C ARG A 379 -61.99 70.04 9.59
N GLU A 380 -61.88 70.37 10.89
CA GLU A 380 -60.89 69.76 11.79
C GLU A 380 -61.12 68.24 11.92
N THR A 381 -62.38 67.82 12.02
CA THR A 381 -62.74 66.39 12.11
C THR A 381 -62.44 65.65 10.80
N GLU A 382 -62.76 66.25 9.64
CA GLU A 382 -62.44 65.68 8.33
C GLU A 382 -60.91 65.57 8.10
N GLN A 383 -60.14 66.55 8.56
CA GLN A 383 -58.67 66.49 8.54
C GLN A 383 -58.13 65.36 9.42
N LEU A 384 -58.70 65.17 10.61
CA LEU A 384 -58.31 64.08 11.52
C LEU A 384 -58.63 62.71 10.91
N VAL A 385 -59.80 62.54 10.30
CA VAL A 385 -60.16 61.30 9.58
C VAL A 385 -59.20 61.04 8.42
N GLY A 386 -58.83 62.08 7.65
CA GLY A 386 -57.83 61.98 6.59
C GLY A 386 -56.45 61.54 7.09
N PHE A 387 -56.01 62.08 8.22
CA PHE A 387 -54.75 61.68 8.87
C PHE A 387 -54.79 60.21 9.32
N LEU A 388 -55.87 59.77 9.98
CA LEU A 388 -56.04 58.39 10.43
C LEU A 388 -56.06 57.39 9.27
N ARG A 389 -56.70 57.75 8.14
CA ARG A 389 -56.71 56.92 6.94
C ARG A 389 -55.31 56.73 6.34
N THR A 390 -54.50 57.80 6.37
CA THR A 390 -53.11 57.74 5.92
C THR A 390 -52.25 56.85 6.83
N GLN A 391 -52.46 56.90 8.14
CA GLN A 391 -51.77 56.01 9.09
C GLN A 391 -52.13 54.53 8.85
N LEU A 392 -53.40 54.24 8.56
CA LEU A 392 -53.86 52.89 8.20
C LEU A 392 -53.15 52.36 6.95
N GLU A 393 -53.00 53.18 5.91
CA GLU A 393 -52.31 52.78 4.68
C GLU A 393 -50.80 52.53 4.92
N ILE A 394 -50.16 53.30 5.81
CA ILE A 394 -48.76 53.07 6.21
C ILE A 394 -48.60 51.74 6.93
N VAL A 395 -49.56 51.39 7.78
CA VAL A 395 -49.55 50.12 8.53
C VAL A 395 -49.74 48.93 7.59
N GLU A 396 -50.69 49.02 6.66
CA GLU A 396 -50.95 47.96 5.67
C GLU A 396 -49.72 47.70 4.77
N ARG A 397 -48.98 48.75 4.39
CA ARG A 397 -47.70 48.58 3.67
C ARG A 397 -46.62 47.90 4.52
N ARG A 398 -46.54 48.20 5.82
CA ARG A 398 -45.56 47.55 6.72
C ARG A 398 -45.86 46.08 6.92
N GLU A 399 -47.13 45.68 6.96
CA GLU A 399 -47.53 44.28 7.03
C GLU A 399 -47.10 43.52 5.75
N GLN A 400 -47.33 44.11 4.57
CA GLN A 400 -46.87 43.55 3.30
C GLN A 400 -45.33 43.39 3.23
N ASP A 401 -44.58 44.37 3.74
CA ASP A 401 -43.12 44.28 3.79
C ASP A 401 -42.62 43.20 4.76
N ALA A 402 -43.32 42.99 5.88
CA ALA A 402 -43.01 41.92 6.82
C ALA A 402 -43.27 40.54 6.23
N ASP A 403 -44.38 40.36 5.50
CA ASP A 403 -44.69 39.12 4.79
C ASP A 403 -43.65 38.79 3.72
N ARG A 404 -43.20 39.80 2.95
CA ARG A 404 -42.11 39.62 1.98
C ARG A 404 -40.82 39.15 2.64
N LYS A 405 -40.40 39.79 3.75
CA LYS A 405 -39.21 39.37 4.50
C LYS A 405 -39.34 37.94 5.04
N ARG A 406 -40.54 37.55 5.48
CA ARG A 406 -40.81 36.18 5.93
C ARG A 406 -40.63 35.18 4.79
N GLU A 407 -41.16 35.48 3.60
CA GLU A 407 -41.03 34.62 2.42
C GLU A 407 -39.57 34.49 1.96
N GLU A 408 -38.79 35.58 1.98
CA GLU A 408 -37.36 35.57 1.65
C GLU A 408 -36.54 34.73 2.64
N MET A 409 -36.85 34.84 3.94
CA MET A 409 -36.15 34.07 4.96
C MET A 409 -36.50 32.57 4.89
N GLU A 410 -37.75 32.24 4.54
CA GLU A 410 -38.19 30.86 4.30
C GLU A 410 -37.50 30.23 3.09
N LYS A 411 -37.43 30.96 1.96
CA LYS A 411 -36.66 30.53 0.78
C LYS A 411 -35.19 30.29 1.12
N THR A 412 -34.58 31.15 1.94
CA THR A 412 -33.18 31.00 2.35
C THR A 412 -32.97 29.75 3.21
N ILE A 413 -33.89 29.46 4.13
CA ILE A 413 -33.86 28.24 4.95
C ILE A 413 -34.00 26.99 4.08
N ASP A 414 -34.89 27.02 3.09
CA ASP A 414 -35.10 25.88 2.17
C ASP A 414 -33.85 25.58 1.33
N VAL A 415 -33.21 26.61 0.77
CA VAL A 415 -31.95 26.46 0.02
C VAL A 415 -30.86 25.85 0.91
N LEU A 416 -30.70 26.35 2.13
CA LEU A 416 -29.69 25.82 3.06
C LEU A 416 -30.00 24.37 3.50
N ASN A 417 -31.28 24.02 3.63
CA ASN A 417 -31.69 22.64 3.92
C ASN A 417 -31.40 21.70 2.74
N GLN A 418 -31.61 22.14 1.50
CA GLN A 418 -31.23 21.37 0.31
C GLN A 418 -29.72 21.16 0.23
N GLU A 419 -28.91 22.20 0.44
CA GLU A 419 -27.45 22.08 0.48
C GLU A 419 -26.97 21.13 1.60
N LYS A 420 -27.63 21.16 2.76
CA LYS A 420 -27.35 20.25 3.88
C LYS A 420 -27.60 18.79 3.49
N GLU A 421 -28.72 18.50 2.83
CA GLU A 421 -29.01 17.13 2.38
C GLU A 421 -28.04 16.68 1.28
N GLY A 422 -27.66 17.58 0.36
CA GLY A 422 -26.59 17.31 -0.62
C GLY A 422 -25.26 16.94 0.05
N GLY A 423 -24.82 17.74 1.02
CA GLY A 423 -23.57 17.46 1.74
C GLY A 423 -23.62 16.18 2.60
N LYS A 424 -24.79 15.77 3.11
CA LYS A 424 -24.96 14.47 3.79
C LYS A 424 -24.79 13.30 2.83
N GLN A 425 -25.32 13.41 1.60
CA GLN A 425 -25.14 12.38 0.58
C GLN A 425 -23.66 12.24 0.20
N ASP A 426 -22.95 13.36 0.00
CA ASP A 426 -21.51 13.36 -0.26
C ASP A 426 -20.71 12.69 0.87
N LEU A 427 -21.10 12.95 2.12
CA LEU A 427 -20.53 12.28 3.30
C LEU A 427 -20.71 10.76 3.26
N GLN A 428 -21.92 10.29 2.96
CA GLN A 428 -22.20 8.84 2.85
C GLN A 428 -21.37 8.18 1.74
N VAL A 429 -21.24 8.84 0.59
CA VAL A 429 -20.43 8.33 -0.53
C VAL A 429 -18.94 8.23 -0.16
N LEU A 430 -18.40 9.27 0.49
CA LEU A 430 -17.01 9.28 0.95
C LEU A 430 -16.74 8.23 2.04
N GLU A 431 -17.65 8.09 3.00
CA GLU A 431 -17.55 7.07 4.07
C GLU A 431 -17.57 5.66 3.48
N LYS A 432 -18.49 5.38 2.54
CA LYS A 432 -18.55 4.08 1.86
C LYS A 432 -17.24 3.78 1.11
N ARG A 433 -16.68 4.76 0.40
CA ARG A 433 -15.44 4.56 -0.37
C ARG A 433 -14.21 4.35 0.53
N ILE A 434 -14.17 4.97 1.70
CA ILE A 434 -13.14 4.72 2.71
C ILE A 434 -13.27 3.30 3.28
N GLU A 435 -14.50 2.83 3.51
CA GLU A 435 -14.76 1.49 4.01
C GLU A 435 -14.39 0.40 2.98
N GLU A 436 -14.70 0.62 1.71
CA GLU A 436 -14.25 -0.27 0.62
C GLU A 436 -12.71 -0.38 0.55
N LEU A 437 -12.00 0.74 0.74
CA LEU A 437 -10.54 0.74 0.81
C LEU A 437 -10.02 0.00 2.05
N ARG A 438 -10.68 0.14 3.21
CA ARG A 438 -10.35 -0.62 4.43
C ARG A 438 -10.52 -2.12 4.24
N GLN A 439 -11.66 -2.55 3.71
CA GLN A 439 -11.94 -3.96 3.46
C GLN A 439 -10.91 -4.58 2.50
N LYS A 440 -10.48 -3.83 1.48
CA LYS A 440 -9.44 -4.28 0.54
C LYS A 440 -8.06 -4.41 1.21
N ASP A 441 -7.74 -3.54 2.14
CA ASP A 441 -6.51 -3.64 2.95
C ASP A 441 -6.56 -4.81 3.96
N GLU A 442 -7.71 -5.03 4.60
CA GLU A 442 -7.93 -6.17 5.50
C GLU A 442 -7.81 -7.51 4.77
N LEU A 443 -8.37 -7.62 3.56
CA LEU A 443 -8.24 -8.82 2.75
C LEU A 443 -6.76 -9.12 2.45
N ARG A 444 -6.00 -8.08 2.08
CA ARG A 444 -4.54 -8.20 1.84
C ARG A 444 -3.78 -8.62 3.10
N GLN A 445 -4.14 -8.07 4.26
CA GLN A 445 -3.51 -8.48 5.53
C GLN A 445 -3.86 -9.91 5.92
N LYS A 446 -5.10 -10.35 5.69
CA LYS A 446 -5.51 -11.75 5.93
C LYS A 446 -4.76 -12.72 5.03
N ASP A 447 -4.52 -12.38 3.77
CA ASP A 447 -3.71 -13.21 2.87
C ASP A 447 -2.24 -13.28 3.31
N GLU A 448 -1.66 -12.17 3.79
CA GLU A 448 -0.30 -12.13 4.36
C GLU A 448 -0.21 -12.94 5.68
N LEU A 449 -1.26 -12.89 6.52
CA LEU A 449 -1.34 -13.65 7.77
C LEU A 449 -1.47 -15.15 7.51
N ARG A 450 -2.32 -15.57 6.56
CA ARG A 450 -2.46 -16.97 6.15
C ARG A 450 -1.16 -17.57 5.62
N GLN A 451 -0.36 -16.79 4.89
CA GLN A 451 0.97 -17.24 4.46
C GLN A 451 1.93 -17.44 5.64
N LYS A 452 1.77 -16.66 6.71
CA LYS A 452 2.58 -16.76 7.92
C LYS A 452 2.15 -17.92 8.81
N GLU A 453 0.84 -18.11 8.99
CA GLU A 453 0.26 -19.24 9.74
C GLU A 453 0.53 -20.59 9.06
N ALA A 454 0.57 -20.63 7.72
CA ALA A 454 1.00 -21.83 6.97
C ALA A 454 2.45 -22.25 7.26
N LEU A 455 3.29 -21.34 7.76
CA LEU A 455 4.66 -21.62 8.18
C LEU A 455 4.72 -22.10 9.64
N ASP A 456 3.84 -21.59 10.51
CA ASP A 456 3.76 -21.94 11.94
C ASP A 456 3.07 -23.30 12.22
N GLY A 457 2.24 -23.79 11.30
CA GLY A 457 1.55 -25.09 11.42
C GLY A 457 2.44 -26.34 11.27
N LEU A 458 3.75 -26.19 11.08
CA LEU A 458 4.67 -27.30 10.77
C LEU A 458 5.42 -27.87 11.99
N LEU A 459 5.42 -27.18 13.13
CA LEU A 459 6.18 -27.60 14.33
C LEU A 459 5.33 -28.36 15.34
N ASN A 460 5.84 -29.48 15.87
CA ASN A 460 5.22 -30.22 16.96
C ASN A 460 5.42 -29.53 18.34
N ASP A 461 4.70 -29.98 19.37
CA ASP A 461 4.71 -29.33 20.70
C ASP A 461 6.09 -29.30 21.37
N PHE A 462 6.90 -30.35 21.15
CA PHE A 462 8.26 -30.39 21.69
C PHE A 462 9.20 -29.45 20.92
N GLU A 463 9.10 -29.42 19.60
CA GLU A 463 9.80 -28.45 18.75
C GLU A 463 9.46 -27.01 19.12
N ARG A 464 8.19 -26.70 19.43
CA ARG A 464 7.81 -25.38 19.96
C ARG A 464 8.50 -25.06 21.28
N SER A 465 8.63 -26.04 22.15
CA SER A 465 9.34 -25.88 23.42
C SER A 465 10.84 -25.60 23.21
N VAL A 466 11.47 -26.28 22.26
CA VAL A 466 12.86 -26.01 21.82
C VAL A 466 12.98 -24.60 21.23
N LEU A 467 12.07 -24.19 20.35
CA LEU A 467 12.07 -22.86 19.74
C LEU A 467 11.94 -21.76 20.81
N ASN A 468 10.99 -21.91 21.73
CA ASN A 468 10.78 -20.98 22.82
C ASN A 468 12.00 -20.89 23.75
N CYS A 469 12.67 -22.01 24.04
CA CYS A 469 13.92 -22.04 24.80
C CYS A 469 15.02 -21.23 24.10
N LEU A 470 15.22 -21.44 22.80
CA LEU A 470 16.23 -20.72 22.01
C LEU A 470 15.91 -19.22 21.88
N GLN A 471 14.65 -18.87 21.62
CA GLN A 471 14.21 -17.47 21.49
C GLN A 471 14.18 -16.73 22.84
N GLY A 472 13.96 -17.45 23.94
CA GLY A 472 14.05 -16.92 25.30
C GLY A 472 15.48 -16.61 25.75
N SER A 473 16.50 -17.07 25.03
CA SER A 473 17.90 -16.83 25.37
C SER A 473 18.31 -15.36 25.17
N LEU A 474 19.19 -14.86 26.05
CA LEU A 474 19.73 -13.51 25.95
C LEU A 474 20.46 -13.26 24.62
N LYS A 475 21.13 -14.27 24.07
CA LYS A 475 21.84 -14.16 22.79
C LYS A 475 20.89 -13.98 21.61
N PHE A 476 19.71 -14.59 21.62
CA PHE A 476 18.68 -14.31 20.62
C PHE A 476 18.11 -12.89 20.77
N GLN A 477 17.77 -12.48 21.99
CA GLN A 477 17.19 -11.15 22.27
C GLN A 477 18.14 -9.99 21.91
N THR A 478 19.45 -10.20 22.07
CA THR A 478 20.51 -9.26 21.71
C THR A 478 20.99 -9.38 20.26
N GLU A 479 20.26 -10.13 19.42
CA GLU A 479 20.56 -10.39 18.00
C GLU A 479 21.92 -11.06 17.74
N ARG A 480 22.53 -11.67 18.75
CA ARG A 480 23.75 -12.47 18.61
C ARG A 480 23.49 -13.86 18.04
N TRP A 481 22.25 -14.34 18.15
CA TRP A 481 21.77 -15.57 17.51
C TRP A 481 20.60 -15.29 16.56
N ARG A 482 20.58 -15.99 15.42
CA ARG A 482 19.40 -16.12 14.57
C ARG A 482 18.97 -17.58 14.54
N VAL A 483 17.67 -17.84 14.67
CA VAL A 483 17.10 -19.18 14.68
C VAL A 483 16.22 -19.36 13.45
N HIS A 484 16.43 -20.44 12.70
CA HIS A 484 15.59 -20.87 11.59
C HIS A 484 14.94 -22.21 11.95
N THR A 485 13.70 -22.40 11.50
CA THR A 485 12.92 -23.63 11.70
C THR A 485 12.73 -24.34 10.37
N GLN A 486 12.61 -25.67 10.39
CA GLN A 486 12.23 -26.51 9.23
C GLN A 486 13.04 -26.16 7.96
N PHE A 487 14.36 -26.14 8.10
CA PHE A 487 15.27 -25.66 7.05
C PHE A 487 15.80 -26.81 6.19
N ASP A 488 15.64 -26.72 4.87
CA ASP A 488 16.17 -27.70 3.93
C ASP A 488 17.68 -27.51 3.70
N VAL A 489 18.48 -28.40 4.28
CA VAL A 489 19.94 -28.44 4.14
C VAL A 489 20.41 -29.24 2.94
N SER A 490 19.50 -29.87 2.18
CA SER A 490 19.88 -30.70 1.03
C SER A 490 20.60 -29.91 -0.06
N GLN A 491 21.62 -30.54 -0.66
CA GLN A 491 22.33 -29.98 -1.82
C GLN A 491 21.75 -30.43 -3.16
N ARG A 492 21.10 -31.61 -3.18
CA ARG A 492 20.54 -32.25 -4.38
C ARG A 492 19.02 -32.10 -4.38
N ARG A 493 18.45 -31.70 -5.52
CA ARG A 493 17.01 -31.36 -5.65
C ARG A 493 16.05 -32.53 -5.41
N GLU A 494 16.53 -33.76 -5.36
CA GLU A 494 15.73 -34.98 -5.36
C GLU A 494 15.48 -35.57 -3.97
N ILE A 495 16.27 -35.20 -2.96
CA ILE A 495 16.12 -35.72 -1.59
C ILE A 495 16.11 -34.53 -0.63
N ARG A 496 14.93 -34.19 -0.13
CA ARG A 496 14.79 -33.13 0.89
C ARG A 496 15.36 -33.61 2.21
N GLN A 497 16.14 -32.75 2.86
CA GLN A 497 16.68 -32.99 4.19
C GLN A 497 16.35 -31.77 5.03
N VAL A 498 15.20 -31.83 5.69
CA VAL A 498 14.69 -30.71 6.49
C VAL A 498 15.11 -30.93 7.92
N THR A 499 15.80 -29.94 8.49
CA THR A 499 16.24 -29.93 9.89
C THR A 499 15.22 -29.23 10.76
N ASP A 500 15.07 -29.64 12.01
CA ASP A 500 14.13 -29.00 12.93
C ASP A 500 14.55 -27.54 13.20
N PHE A 501 15.81 -27.31 13.58
CA PHE A 501 16.33 -25.96 13.80
C PHE A 501 17.77 -25.74 13.30
N ILE A 502 18.04 -24.49 12.95
CA ILE A 502 19.38 -23.97 12.71
C ILE A 502 19.58 -22.73 13.56
N VAL A 503 20.65 -22.72 14.36
CA VAL A 503 21.08 -21.54 15.12
C VAL A 503 22.35 -21.01 14.49
N VAL A 504 22.31 -19.75 14.07
CA VAL A 504 23.44 -19.04 13.46
C VAL A 504 23.98 -18.05 14.48
N SER A 505 25.28 -18.14 14.77
CA SER A 505 25.97 -17.20 15.64
C SER A 505 27.06 -16.42 14.91
N GLN A 506 27.89 -15.68 15.65
CA GLN A 506 29.00 -14.90 15.07
C GLN A 506 30.17 -15.79 14.62
N SER A 507 30.31 -17.00 15.16
CA SER A 507 31.49 -17.85 14.95
C SER A 507 31.16 -19.23 14.40
N CYS A 508 29.92 -19.70 14.51
CA CYS A 508 29.55 -21.05 14.12
C CYS A 508 28.05 -21.19 13.80
N VAL A 509 27.70 -22.35 13.23
CA VAL A 509 26.33 -22.76 12.91
C VAL A 509 26.03 -24.04 13.66
N PHE A 510 24.89 -24.08 14.33
CA PHE A 510 24.36 -25.27 15.02
C PHE A 510 23.18 -25.82 14.25
N ILE A 511 23.21 -27.11 13.96
CA ILE A 511 22.07 -27.87 13.47
C ILE A 511 21.50 -28.63 14.65
N ILE A 512 20.23 -28.38 14.97
CA ILE A 512 19.56 -28.99 16.11
C ILE A 512 18.46 -29.91 15.60
N GLU A 513 18.51 -31.16 16.05
CA GLU A 513 17.46 -32.15 15.85
C GLU A 513 16.76 -32.42 17.18
N ALA A 514 15.45 -32.19 17.22
CA ALA A 514 14.62 -32.36 18.39
C ALA A 514 13.94 -33.74 18.36
N LYS A 515 14.17 -34.56 19.38
CA LYS A 515 13.58 -35.90 19.51
C LYS A 515 12.76 -35.99 20.79
N TYR A 516 11.44 -36.11 20.65
CA TYR A 516 10.54 -36.27 21.80
C TYR A 516 10.50 -37.74 22.28
N TYR A 517 11.45 -38.10 23.14
CA TYR A 517 11.51 -39.39 23.83
C TYR A 517 11.87 -39.15 25.30
N VAL A 518 11.08 -39.72 26.19
CA VAL A 518 11.20 -39.57 27.65
C VAL A 518 11.64 -40.91 28.25
N GLY A 519 12.49 -40.87 29.27
CA GLY A 519 13.06 -42.06 29.91
C GLY A 519 14.55 -42.22 29.61
N GLU A 520 15.08 -43.42 29.85
CA GLU A 520 16.52 -43.69 29.73
C GLU A 520 16.89 -44.00 28.28
N ILE A 521 17.91 -43.32 27.76
CA ILE A 521 18.33 -43.37 26.35
C ILE A 521 19.76 -43.89 26.23
N TRP A 522 19.97 -44.92 25.41
CA TRP A 522 21.30 -45.48 25.14
C TRP A 522 21.40 -46.10 23.74
N ALA A 523 22.62 -46.47 23.34
CA ALA A 523 22.88 -47.31 22.18
C ALA A 523 23.33 -48.71 22.64
N GLU A 524 22.96 -49.77 21.93
CA GLU A 524 23.38 -51.15 22.26
C GLU A 524 24.86 -51.45 21.96
N GLY A 525 25.60 -50.47 21.43
CA GLY A 525 27.00 -50.59 21.08
C GLY A 525 27.57 -49.21 20.74
N ASP A 526 28.30 -49.10 19.63
CA ASP A 526 28.82 -47.82 19.17
C ASP A 526 27.68 -46.83 18.88
N VAL A 527 27.64 -45.74 19.65
CA VAL A 527 26.65 -44.66 19.57
C VAL A 527 26.55 -44.08 18.14
N ARG A 528 27.62 -44.16 17.35
CA ARG A 528 27.64 -43.65 15.96
C ARG A 528 26.96 -44.59 14.97
N ASN A 529 26.99 -45.89 15.24
CA ASN A 529 26.65 -46.91 14.26
C ASN A 529 25.44 -47.75 14.63
N MET A 530 25.04 -47.77 15.91
CA MET A 530 23.93 -48.59 16.38
C MET A 530 22.65 -47.76 16.57
N PRO A 531 21.45 -48.37 16.44
CA PRO A 531 20.19 -47.71 16.77
C PRO A 531 20.18 -47.23 18.23
N TRP A 532 19.60 -46.05 18.45
CA TRP A 532 19.38 -45.55 19.80
C TRP A 532 18.05 -46.06 20.32
N ILE A 533 18.04 -46.43 21.59
CA ILE A 533 16.93 -47.05 22.28
C ILE A 533 16.50 -46.13 23.41
N CYS A 534 15.20 -45.90 23.51
CA CYS A 534 14.57 -45.28 24.66
C CYS A 534 13.86 -46.38 25.47
N GLN A 535 14.16 -46.46 26.76
CA GLN A 535 13.45 -47.29 27.72
C GLN A 535 12.62 -46.42 28.65
N GLU A 536 11.32 -46.56 28.51
CA GLU A 536 10.32 -45.90 29.33
C GLU A 536 9.67 -46.96 30.21
N THR A 537 10.06 -47.00 31.48
CA THR A 537 9.62 -48.02 32.45
C THR A 537 9.99 -49.44 31.97
N SER A 538 9.06 -50.14 31.30
CA SER A 538 9.20 -51.51 30.78
C SER A 538 9.11 -51.61 29.25
N ARG A 539 8.90 -50.49 28.54
CA ARG A 539 8.78 -50.47 27.09
C ARG A 539 10.07 -49.98 26.45
N ARG A 540 10.65 -50.84 25.62
CA ARG A 540 11.82 -50.54 24.80
C ARG A 540 11.39 -50.07 23.42
N LYS A 541 11.75 -48.86 23.02
CA LYS A 541 11.40 -48.27 21.71
C LYS A 541 12.65 -47.79 20.98
N PRO A 542 12.86 -48.14 19.71
CA PRO A 542 13.92 -47.53 18.91
C PRO A 542 13.57 -46.06 18.61
N ILE A 543 14.54 -45.17 18.77
CA ILE A 543 14.41 -43.74 18.46
C ILE A 543 14.48 -43.56 16.95
N LYS A 544 13.38 -43.10 16.37
CA LYS A 544 13.26 -42.91 14.93
C LYS A 544 14.05 -41.69 14.44
N SER A 545 14.74 -41.88 13.31
CA SER A 545 15.37 -40.82 12.51
C SER A 545 14.71 -40.75 11.13
N SER A 546 14.55 -39.54 10.59
CA SER A 546 13.98 -39.36 9.24
C SER A 546 14.93 -39.76 8.12
N GLY A 547 16.23 -39.83 8.41
CA GLY A 547 17.27 -40.36 7.54
C GLY A 547 18.45 -40.89 8.36
N GLY A 548 18.84 -42.15 8.11
CA GLY A 548 19.88 -42.85 8.88
C GLY A 548 19.33 -43.77 9.97
N GLU A 549 20.22 -44.53 10.59
CA GLU A 549 19.87 -45.58 11.58
C GLU A 549 19.66 -45.05 13.01
N ASN A 550 20.11 -43.83 13.29
CA ASN A 550 19.95 -43.17 14.59
C ASN A 550 19.97 -41.62 14.42
N PRO A 551 19.57 -40.87 15.46
CA PRO A 551 19.58 -39.40 15.43
C PRO A 551 20.95 -38.79 15.11
N TYR A 552 22.05 -39.42 15.54
CA TYR A 552 23.40 -38.98 15.22
C TYR A 552 23.67 -38.99 13.71
N LYS A 553 23.35 -40.09 13.00
CA LYS A 553 23.53 -40.19 11.55
C LYS A 553 22.67 -39.16 10.80
N GLN A 554 21.48 -38.86 11.31
CA GLN A 554 20.61 -37.82 10.76
C GLN A 554 21.28 -36.43 10.84
N VAL A 555 21.71 -36.04 12.04
CA VAL A 555 22.40 -34.77 12.28
C VAL A 555 23.75 -34.70 11.57
N LEU A 556 24.50 -35.80 11.49
CA LEU A 556 25.73 -35.92 10.70
C LEU A 556 25.48 -35.57 9.23
N GLY A 557 24.44 -36.16 8.62
CA GLY A 557 24.07 -35.84 7.24
C GLY A 557 23.73 -34.35 7.05
N TYR A 558 23.00 -33.77 7.99
CA TYR A 558 22.63 -32.35 7.94
C TYR A 558 23.82 -31.40 8.10
N THR A 559 24.68 -31.68 9.08
CA THR A 559 25.87 -30.89 9.38
C THR A 559 26.91 -31.00 8.27
N ASP A 560 27.12 -32.15 7.63
CA ASP A 560 28.04 -32.31 6.51
C ASP A 560 27.56 -31.54 5.27
N ASN A 561 26.25 -31.58 5.01
CA ASN A 561 25.63 -30.78 3.95
C ASN A 561 25.75 -29.28 4.22
N MET A 562 25.52 -28.85 5.47
CA MET A 562 25.68 -27.46 5.88
C MET A 562 27.16 -27.02 5.86
N ARG A 563 28.09 -27.86 6.31
CA ARG A 563 29.54 -27.58 6.27
C ARG A 563 30.02 -27.41 4.85
N SER A 564 29.52 -28.23 3.93
CA SER A 564 29.81 -28.08 2.50
C SER A 564 29.14 -26.83 1.90
N ARG A 565 27.99 -26.37 2.43
CA ARG A 565 27.31 -25.12 2.04
C ARG A 565 28.01 -23.86 2.54
N VAL A 566 28.50 -23.86 3.77
CA VAL A 566 29.13 -22.70 4.42
C VAL A 566 30.65 -22.67 4.19
N GLY A 567 31.30 -23.83 4.09
CA GLY A 567 32.76 -23.96 3.95
C GLY A 567 33.30 -23.92 2.51
N SER A 568 32.46 -23.71 1.50
CA SER A 568 32.91 -23.61 0.09
C SER A 568 33.16 -22.16 -0.39
N ASP A 569 32.80 -21.13 0.39
CA ASP A 569 33.19 -19.74 0.12
C ASP A 569 34.65 -19.51 0.58
N ARG A 570 35.59 -19.52 -0.39
CA ARG A 570 37.06 -19.53 -0.21
C ARG A 570 37.70 -18.27 0.44
N ALA A 571 36.93 -17.38 1.06
CA ALA A 571 37.39 -16.04 1.42
C ALA A 571 37.61 -15.75 2.91
N GLY A 572 37.29 -16.64 3.85
CA GLY A 572 37.63 -16.38 5.26
C GLY A 572 37.21 -17.48 6.21
N GLY A 573 38.19 -18.19 6.79
CA GLY A 573 38.02 -19.13 7.91
C GLY A 573 37.12 -20.34 7.68
N ARG A 574 37.47 -21.50 8.26
CA ARG A 574 36.51 -22.60 8.35
C ARG A 574 35.49 -22.27 9.44
N ILE A 575 34.29 -21.83 9.06
CA ILE A 575 33.18 -21.65 9.99
C ILE A 575 32.83 -23.03 10.59
N GLY A 576 32.81 -23.11 11.92
CA GLY A 576 32.45 -24.33 12.62
C GLY A 576 30.97 -24.68 12.42
N VAL A 577 30.68 -25.92 12.02
CA VAL A 577 29.31 -26.44 11.94
C VAL A 577 29.19 -27.61 12.91
N TYR A 578 28.25 -27.49 13.85
CA TYR A 578 28.03 -28.39 14.96
C TYR A 578 26.64 -29.01 14.89
N GLY A 579 26.56 -30.26 15.32
CA GLY A 579 25.30 -31.00 15.42
C GLY A 579 24.88 -31.20 16.86
N VAL A 580 23.62 -30.94 17.17
CA VAL A 580 23.06 -31.12 18.51
C VAL A 580 21.80 -31.96 18.40
N VAL A 581 21.74 -33.07 19.14
CA VAL A 581 20.49 -33.81 19.35
C VAL A 581 19.94 -33.37 20.70
N VAL A 582 18.71 -32.85 20.72
CA VAL A 582 18.04 -32.40 21.94
C VAL A 582 16.85 -33.30 22.29
N PHE A 583 16.80 -33.70 23.55
CA PHE A 583 15.71 -34.45 24.16
C PHE A 583 14.97 -33.61 25.21
N PRO A 584 13.77 -34.02 25.63
CA PRO A 584 13.08 -33.45 26.79
C PRO A 584 13.96 -33.41 28.06
N GLU A 585 13.62 -32.52 29.00
CA GLU A 585 14.34 -32.37 30.28
C GLU A 585 14.29 -33.64 31.16
N ASP A 586 13.23 -34.42 31.04
CA ASP A 586 12.99 -35.67 31.75
C ASP A 586 13.63 -36.91 31.07
N ALA A 587 14.39 -36.72 29.99
CA ALA A 587 15.14 -37.79 29.35
C ALA A 587 16.51 -38.01 30.03
N ASP A 588 16.84 -39.24 30.38
CA ASP A 588 18.17 -39.61 30.87
C ASP A 588 19.07 -40.03 29.70
N VAL A 589 19.94 -39.12 29.28
CA VAL A 589 20.93 -39.33 28.22
C VAL A 589 22.32 -39.68 28.76
N SER A 590 22.47 -39.99 30.04
CA SER A 590 23.78 -40.24 30.68
C SER A 590 24.55 -41.43 30.11
N ARG A 591 23.82 -42.42 29.57
CA ARG A 591 24.40 -43.58 28.88
C ARG A 591 24.82 -43.31 27.44
N LEU A 592 24.46 -42.14 26.89
CA LEU A 592 25.04 -41.64 25.66
C LEU A 592 26.29 -40.81 26.01
N GLN A 593 27.27 -40.83 25.12
CA GLN A 593 28.38 -39.88 25.20
C GLN A 593 27.81 -38.48 24.95
N SER A 594 27.90 -37.58 25.93
CA SER A 594 27.47 -36.17 25.79
C SER A 594 28.21 -35.47 24.66
N GLU A 595 29.45 -35.90 24.39
CA GLU A 595 30.26 -35.48 23.25
C GLU A 595 30.55 -36.66 22.31
N ILE A 596 29.94 -36.66 21.13
CA ILE A 596 30.20 -37.70 20.12
C ILE A 596 31.24 -37.16 19.14
N GLY A 597 32.52 -37.31 19.49
CA GLY A 597 33.62 -36.72 18.75
C GLY A 597 33.66 -35.19 18.84
N GLY A 598 34.34 -34.52 17.90
CA GLY A 598 34.65 -33.09 18.00
C GLY A 598 33.50 -32.11 17.69
N TYR A 599 32.44 -32.56 17.00
CA TYR A 599 31.44 -31.66 16.41
C TYR A 599 29.99 -31.95 16.82
N TYR A 600 29.75 -32.98 17.63
CA TYR A 600 28.40 -33.42 17.95
C TYR A 600 28.16 -33.46 19.45
N ARG A 601 26.99 -32.99 19.87
CA ARG A 601 26.53 -33.04 21.27
C ARG A 601 25.16 -33.70 21.37
N VAL A 602 24.96 -34.38 22.49
CA VAL A 602 23.64 -34.86 22.92
C VAL A 602 23.31 -34.17 24.23
N THR A 603 22.12 -33.58 24.29
CA THR A 603 21.69 -32.79 25.44
C THR A 603 20.19 -32.90 25.68
N THR A 604 19.76 -32.44 26.83
CA THR A 604 18.36 -32.19 27.19
C THR A 604 18.02 -30.71 27.00
N LEU A 605 16.71 -30.41 26.96
CA LEU A 605 16.17 -29.07 26.68
C LEU A 605 16.66 -28.01 27.69
N ASP A 606 16.70 -28.34 28.98
CA ASP A 606 17.17 -27.48 30.07
C ASP A 606 18.64 -27.06 29.92
N ARG A 607 19.45 -27.90 29.27
CA ARG A 607 20.89 -27.66 29.04
C ARG A 607 21.22 -27.15 27.65
N LEU A 608 20.26 -27.09 26.73
CA LEU A 608 20.49 -26.79 25.31
C LEU A 608 21.25 -25.47 25.12
N VAL A 609 20.74 -24.39 25.73
CA VAL A 609 21.34 -23.05 25.59
C VAL A 609 22.76 -23.03 26.15
N GLN A 610 22.98 -23.68 27.30
CA GLN A 610 24.30 -23.76 27.92
C GLN A 610 25.29 -24.52 27.03
N VAL A 611 24.92 -25.69 26.51
CA VAL A 611 25.78 -26.49 25.62
C VAL A 611 26.19 -25.72 24.37
N ILE A 612 25.25 -25.00 23.74
CA ILE A 612 25.56 -24.15 22.58
C ILE A 612 26.56 -23.05 22.97
N GLN A 613 26.36 -22.40 24.12
CA GLN A 613 27.27 -21.36 24.60
C GLN A 613 28.67 -21.89 24.93
N ASP A 614 28.78 -23.07 25.55
CA ASP A 614 30.05 -23.69 25.89
C ASP A 614 30.87 -24.01 24.62
N ILE A 615 30.19 -24.50 23.56
CA ILE A 615 30.84 -24.72 22.26
C ILE A 615 31.37 -23.40 21.68
N GLU A 616 30.57 -22.33 21.71
CA GLU A 616 30.99 -21.02 21.21
C GLU A 616 32.19 -20.46 21.97
N ILE A 617 32.21 -20.59 23.30
CA ILE A 617 33.31 -20.12 24.14
C ILE A 617 34.59 -20.91 23.82
N ASN A 618 34.48 -22.23 23.71
CA ASN A 618 35.61 -23.09 23.36
C ASN A 618 36.19 -22.75 21.99
N LEU A 619 35.32 -22.46 21.00
CA LEU A 619 35.73 -22.00 19.67
C LEU A 619 36.40 -20.64 19.69
N PHE A 620 35.84 -19.69 20.44
CA PHE A 620 36.39 -18.35 20.57
C PHE A 620 37.81 -18.39 21.14
N ASN A 621 38.04 -19.21 22.16
CA ASN A 621 39.36 -19.40 22.76
C ASN A 621 40.36 -20.07 21.79
N GLN A 622 39.90 -20.96 20.90
CA GLN A 622 40.75 -21.61 19.89
C GLN A 622 41.08 -20.70 18.70
N THR A 623 40.25 -19.70 18.40
CA THR A 623 40.35 -18.87 17.18
C THR A 623 40.92 -17.47 17.39
N GLN A 624 41.28 -17.09 18.63
CA GLN A 624 41.81 -15.77 19.00
C GLN A 624 43.06 -15.29 18.22
N HIS A 625 43.69 -16.13 17.40
CA HIS A 625 44.90 -15.78 16.65
C HIS A 625 44.79 -15.77 15.11
N GLN A 626 43.65 -16.08 14.48
CA GLN A 626 43.67 -16.30 13.01
C GLN A 626 42.52 -15.77 12.14
N PHE A 627 41.38 -15.25 12.64
CA PHE A 627 40.27 -14.89 11.75
C PHE A 627 39.48 -13.63 12.13
N SER A 628 39.05 -12.88 11.11
CA SER A 628 38.03 -11.85 11.23
C SER A 628 36.65 -12.51 11.45
N LEU A 629 36.01 -12.22 12.58
CA LEU A 629 34.64 -12.68 12.86
C LEU A 629 33.67 -12.07 11.86
N LEU A 630 32.80 -12.90 11.26
CA LEU A 630 31.70 -12.44 10.43
C LEU A 630 30.56 -11.91 11.33
N SER A 631 29.81 -10.92 10.86
CA SER A 631 28.58 -10.53 11.56
C SER A 631 27.54 -11.66 11.47
N VAL A 632 26.60 -11.70 12.41
CA VAL A 632 25.51 -12.69 12.39
C VAL A 632 24.72 -12.56 11.10
N GLU A 633 24.48 -11.35 10.60
CA GLU A 633 23.81 -11.11 9.31
C GLU A 633 24.60 -11.72 8.14
N GLN A 634 25.91 -11.54 8.09
CA GLN A 634 26.75 -12.08 7.02
C GLN A 634 26.74 -13.61 7.02
N LEU A 635 26.81 -14.24 8.20
CA LEU A 635 26.74 -15.69 8.32
C LEU A 635 25.34 -16.23 8.05
N ASN A 636 24.32 -15.51 8.50
CA ASN A 636 22.92 -15.82 8.24
C ASN A 636 22.61 -15.77 6.74
N ASP A 637 23.12 -14.78 6.02
CA ASP A 637 23.00 -14.69 4.57
C ASP A 637 23.70 -15.86 3.89
N LEU A 638 24.88 -16.27 4.35
CA LEU A 638 25.57 -17.47 3.86
C LEU A 638 24.72 -18.74 4.03
N VAL A 639 24.08 -18.90 5.19
CA VAL A 639 23.14 -20.01 5.46
C VAL A 639 21.93 -19.90 4.52
N CYS A 640 21.34 -18.71 4.34
CA CYS A 640 20.07 -18.50 3.63
C CYS A 640 20.17 -18.23 2.10
N LYS A 641 21.37 -18.21 1.50
CA LYS A 641 21.67 -17.85 0.08
C LYS A 641 20.90 -18.62 -1.03
N LYS A 642 20.01 -19.57 -0.72
CA LYS A 642 19.08 -20.20 -1.70
C LYS A 642 17.63 -20.07 -1.21
N PRO A 643 16.68 -19.61 -2.06
CA PRO A 643 15.28 -19.49 -1.65
C PRO A 643 14.69 -20.87 -1.36
N VAL A 644 14.21 -21.04 -0.12
CA VAL A 644 13.26 -22.12 0.23
C VAL A 644 12.00 -21.85 -0.59
N LYS A 645 11.66 -22.73 -1.53
CA LYS A 645 10.37 -22.64 -2.23
C LYS A 645 9.27 -22.92 -1.20
N PRO A 646 8.19 -22.12 -1.15
CA PRO A 646 7.05 -22.43 -0.29
C PRO A 646 6.50 -23.81 -0.65
N ILE A 647 6.16 -24.54 0.40
CA ILE A 647 5.53 -25.86 0.34
C ILE A 647 4.22 -25.68 -0.44
N LYS A 648 4.10 -26.33 -1.60
CA LYS A 648 2.79 -26.52 -2.22
C LYS A 648 2.09 -27.58 -1.37
N SER A 649 1.02 -27.17 -0.68
CA SER A 649 0.00 -28.06 -0.12
C SER A 649 -0.59 -28.95 -1.20
#